data_AF-A0A0L1JEU7-F1
#
_entry.id   AF-A0A0L1JEU7-F1
#
_cell.length_a   1.000
_cell.length_b   1.000
_cell.length_c   1.000
_cell.angle_alpha   90.00
_cell.angle_beta   90.00
_cell.angle_gamma   90.00
#
_symmetry.space_group_name_H-M   'P 1'
#
loop_
_entity.id
_entity.type
_entity.pdbx_description
1 polymer ?
#
loop_
_entity_poly.entity_id
_entity_poly.type
_entity_poly.pdbx_seq_one_letter_code
_entity_poly.pdbx_strand_id
1 'polypeptide(L)'
;MEFLERWVYNPATPAKRTRDKPMKVLALGMSRSGTESLSRALRILGYGHVFHGFEMWESTPMLWRSWTMLGRRKWGNAGPADGTPGITREDFDNLLGHCEAITDQPASLFAPELIAAYPEAKVILNRRDVDTWYPSLCTVLRPLTTGVFYHVLPWFNADLYWEAQYVQGCLKPFFHGSWEQHGKWVYEQHSATIRGSVPSDRFLEWTVQDGWEPLCRFLEKDVPAEEFPDGNTVDKTLGAHDNNADKCVAAAALQTLHFKDKMQLWKHDFKGRTLIIAITMASCQAFLLLGFDQGVMAGLVGADNRFGRDFNNPDANMQGNITALYDIGCVLGSIVSYFIGERMGRRMMLMLGGFIMVIGTIILATSDTVAQLIVGRIVTGVGNGMNSSTAPVYQSECSPASYRGALLTLQGTVTILGVVIAYCRLRHPPHPPVVGLPETPRWLVQHDRHEEARAVVAAIEDRPLDDPLVSKTILDIQVGLEEEQKGGPFRFKELFTWGEVQNLRRLLITITIELGQQFTGSNIINYYGPVMFQETMGMDRNLAMILGGCIQCTYLVGSAIPVFLMDRFGRRTLLIICSAGLCLCFVMVSILLSLNRMDCAYGATAFIFIFQIFYGVGWLPVPWFYPAEINTTRVRTRMQAIASGWNWMAVFAVVKITPIAFDNIKWKTFVIFAVLNAAFIPMVYFFYPETKGLELEDIPLLFTKGGITGGVYSSKGGRTVMPGQHAQESRVDEKVEGVAQQVEDVN
;
A
#
# COMPACT_ATOMS: atom_id res chain seq x y z
N MET A 1 9.88 11.09 -14.21
CA MET A 1 9.61 9.81 -14.89
C MET A 1 10.76 8.83 -14.69
N GLU A 2 12.01 9.15 -15.03
CA GLU A 2 13.17 8.26 -14.80
C GLU A 2 13.30 7.75 -13.35
N PHE A 3 13.00 8.60 -12.36
CA PHE A 3 12.95 8.18 -10.95
C PHE A 3 11.93 7.05 -10.72
N LEU A 4 10.70 7.21 -11.23
CA LEU A 4 9.65 6.20 -11.10
C LEU A 4 10.02 4.93 -11.86
N GLU A 5 10.59 5.05 -13.05
CA GLU A 5 10.97 3.89 -13.87
C GLU A 5 12.11 3.08 -13.27
N ARG A 6 13.06 3.75 -12.61
CA ARG A 6 14.23 3.12 -12.03
C ARG A 6 13.97 2.57 -10.63
N TRP A 7 13.13 3.24 -9.85
CA TRP A 7 12.96 2.98 -8.42
C TRP A 7 11.56 2.60 -8.00
N VAL A 8 10.56 2.60 -8.89
CA VAL A 8 9.16 2.30 -8.54
C VAL A 8 8.60 1.21 -9.45
N TYR A 9 8.82 1.30 -10.76
CA TYR A 9 8.31 0.37 -11.75
C TYR A 9 9.41 -0.44 -12.43
N ASN A 10 10.60 -0.62 -11.85
CA ASN A 10 11.68 -1.34 -12.53
C ASN A 10 11.52 -2.87 -12.38
N PRO A 11 11.02 -3.62 -13.38
CA PRO A 11 11.13 -5.08 -13.34
C PRO A 11 12.61 -5.46 -13.42
N ALA A 12 12.97 -6.58 -12.78
CA ALA A 12 14.29 -7.18 -12.95
C ALA A 12 14.64 -7.27 -14.45
N THR A 13 15.90 -7.01 -14.78
CA THR A 13 16.37 -7.18 -16.16
C THR A 13 16.25 -8.67 -16.51
N PRO A 14 15.54 -9.05 -17.60
CA PRO A 14 15.48 -10.45 -17.98
C PRO A 14 16.89 -10.98 -18.23
N ALA A 15 17.11 -12.27 -17.89
CA ALA A 15 18.34 -12.94 -18.27
C ALA A 15 18.51 -12.81 -19.79
N LYS A 16 19.73 -12.49 -20.25
CA LYS A 16 20.04 -12.45 -21.69
C LYS A 16 19.63 -13.78 -22.30
N ARG A 17 18.69 -13.75 -23.23
CA ARG A 17 18.27 -14.95 -23.98
C ARG A 17 19.18 -15.08 -25.18
N THR A 18 19.82 -16.23 -25.32
CA THR A 18 20.52 -16.58 -26.54
C THR A 18 19.57 -17.35 -27.44
N ARG A 19 19.56 -17.02 -28.73
CA ARG A 19 18.78 -17.73 -29.73
C ARG A 19 19.45 -19.08 -30.03
N ASP A 20 18.74 -20.17 -29.78
CA ASP A 20 19.12 -21.55 -30.08
C ASP A 20 18.60 -22.02 -31.45
N LYS A 21 17.45 -21.49 -31.88
CA LYS A 21 16.81 -21.79 -33.17
C LYS A 21 16.74 -20.58 -34.10
N PRO A 22 17.02 -20.71 -35.40
CA PRO A 22 16.95 -19.59 -36.33
C PRO A 22 15.51 -19.05 -36.45
N MET A 23 15.38 -17.73 -36.59
CA MET A 23 14.12 -17.09 -36.99
C MET A 23 13.81 -17.47 -38.44
N LYS A 24 12.64 -18.06 -38.68
CA LYS A 24 12.24 -18.60 -39.98
C LYS A 24 11.15 -17.78 -40.66
N VAL A 25 10.22 -17.20 -39.90
CA VAL A 25 9.06 -16.48 -40.46
C VAL A 25 8.81 -15.15 -39.75
N LEU A 26 8.69 -14.09 -40.53
CA LEU A 26 8.28 -12.76 -40.07
C LEU A 26 6.87 -12.46 -40.61
N ALA A 27 5.84 -12.54 -39.77
CA ALA A 27 4.48 -12.19 -40.14
C ALA A 27 4.18 -10.73 -39.73
N LEU A 28 4.29 -9.81 -40.70
CA LEU A 28 4.41 -8.38 -40.43
C LEU A 28 3.11 -7.58 -40.59
N GLY A 29 1.95 -8.21 -40.75
CA GLY A 29 0.68 -7.49 -40.82
C GLY A 29 0.23 -6.95 -39.46
N MET A 30 -0.52 -5.85 -39.50
CA MET A 30 -1.00 -5.16 -38.29
C MET A 30 -2.04 -5.99 -37.54
N SER A 31 -2.19 -5.75 -36.24
CA SER A 31 -3.21 -6.39 -35.42
C SER A 31 -4.61 -6.28 -36.02
N ARG A 32 -5.44 -7.31 -35.82
CA ARG A 32 -6.80 -7.45 -36.40
C ARG A 32 -6.86 -7.71 -37.92
N SER A 33 -5.74 -8.03 -38.57
CA SER A 33 -5.67 -8.49 -39.97
C SER A 33 -5.55 -10.02 -40.13
N GLY A 34 -5.89 -10.80 -39.10
CA GLY A 34 -5.78 -12.27 -39.12
C GLY A 34 -4.50 -12.85 -38.47
N THR A 35 -3.82 -12.04 -37.65
CA THR A 35 -2.55 -12.38 -36.97
C THR A 35 -2.67 -13.61 -36.05
N GLU A 36 -3.76 -13.74 -35.30
CA GLU A 36 -4.03 -14.91 -34.44
C GLU A 36 -4.25 -16.19 -35.25
N SER A 37 -5.06 -16.12 -36.32
CA SER A 37 -5.27 -17.25 -37.24
C SER A 37 -3.94 -17.73 -37.84
N LEU A 38 -3.11 -16.79 -38.27
CA LEU A 38 -1.79 -17.08 -38.83
C LEU A 38 -0.84 -17.67 -37.78
N SER A 39 -0.86 -17.17 -36.54
CA SER A 39 -0.06 -17.73 -35.44
C SER A 39 -0.40 -19.21 -35.18
N ARG A 40 -1.69 -19.53 -35.11
CA ARG A 40 -2.16 -20.92 -34.96
C ARG A 40 -1.77 -21.78 -36.15
N ALA A 41 -1.91 -21.27 -37.37
CA ALA A 41 -1.52 -21.98 -38.58
C ALA A 41 -0.03 -22.34 -38.57
N LEU A 42 0.85 -21.41 -38.18
CA LEU A 42 2.29 -21.68 -38.05
C LEU A 42 2.58 -22.75 -36.99
N ARG A 43 1.87 -22.75 -35.86
CA ARG A 43 2.04 -23.82 -34.84
C ARG A 43 1.64 -25.20 -35.39
N ILE A 44 0.53 -25.27 -36.15
CA ILE A 44 0.09 -26.51 -36.83
C ILE A 44 1.12 -26.99 -37.85
N LEU A 45 1.78 -26.07 -38.58
CA LEU A 45 2.85 -26.39 -39.54
C LEU A 45 4.19 -26.82 -38.89
N GLY A 46 4.22 -26.96 -37.56
CA GLY A 46 5.35 -27.49 -36.81
C GLY A 46 6.40 -26.46 -36.43
N TYR A 47 6.08 -25.16 -36.44
CA TYR A 47 6.96 -24.14 -35.85
C TYR A 47 6.84 -24.18 -34.33
N GLY A 48 7.96 -24.41 -33.63
CA GLY A 48 7.95 -24.71 -32.20
C GLY A 48 7.34 -23.60 -31.33
N HIS A 49 7.93 -22.40 -31.37
CA HIS A 49 7.39 -21.23 -30.68
C HIS A 49 7.16 -20.09 -31.66
N VAL A 50 5.93 -19.54 -31.64
CA VAL A 50 5.45 -18.47 -32.50
C VAL A 50 4.96 -17.34 -31.60
N PHE A 51 5.74 -16.26 -31.54
CA PHE A 51 5.44 -15.09 -30.73
C PHE A 51 4.22 -14.34 -31.29
N HIS A 52 3.11 -14.32 -30.54
CA HIS A 52 1.93 -13.50 -30.84
C HIS A 52 1.83 -12.33 -29.86
N GLY A 53 1.21 -11.20 -30.25
CA GLY A 53 1.09 -10.01 -29.39
C GLY A 53 0.36 -10.27 -28.06
N PHE A 54 -0.53 -11.28 -28.00
CA PHE A 54 -1.15 -11.74 -26.76
C PHE A 54 -0.14 -12.28 -25.73
N GLU A 55 1.04 -12.74 -26.14
CA GLU A 55 2.09 -13.14 -25.20
C GLU A 55 2.57 -11.96 -24.36
N MET A 56 2.43 -10.72 -24.83
CA MET A 56 2.71 -9.54 -23.99
C MET A 56 1.72 -9.42 -22.81
N TRP A 57 0.51 -9.98 -22.94
CA TRP A 57 -0.52 -9.97 -21.90
C TRP A 57 -0.44 -11.20 -20.99
N GLU A 58 0.07 -12.32 -21.51
CA GLU A 58 0.28 -13.56 -20.74
C GLU A 58 1.58 -13.55 -19.93
N SER A 59 2.58 -12.82 -20.41
CA SER A 59 3.91 -12.70 -19.81
C SER A 59 4.02 -11.50 -18.85
N THR A 60 4.87 -11.66 -17.83
CA THR A 60 5.26 -10.67 -16.81
C THR A 60 5.66 -9.28 -17.38
N PRO A 61 5.75 -8.20 -16.55
CA PRO A 61 5.95 -6.79 -16.97
C PRO A 61 7.21 -6.53 -17.81
N MET A 62 8.10 -7.52 -17.87
CA MET A 62 9.37 -7.50 -18.57
C MET A 62 9.23 -7.29 -20.09
N LEU A 63 8.25 -7.94 -20.74
CA LEU A 63 8.09 -7.80 -22.18
C LEU A 63 7.62 -6.40 -22.54
N TRP A 64 6.62 -5.86 -21.84
CA TRP A 64 6.14 -4.49 -22.03
C TRP A 64 7.26 -3.46 -21.92
N ARG A 65 8.07 -3.55 -20.86
CA ARG A 65 9.22 -2.67 -20.69
C ARG A 65 10.23 -2.82 -21.82
N SER A 66 10.64 -4.04 -22.15
CA SER A 66 11.71 -4.27 -23.13
C SER A 66 11.31 -3.77 -24.52
N TRP A 67 10.08 -4.02 -24.95
CA TRP A 67 9.53 -3.46 -26.19
C TRP A 67 9.40 -1.94 -26.13
N THR A 68 8.98 -1.38 -24.98
CA THR A 68 8.94 0.07 -24.77
C THR A 68 10.31 0.73 -24.89
N MET A 69 11.34 0.10 -24.33
CA MET A 69 12.72 0.61 -24.41
C MET A 69 13.25 0.58 -25.85
N LEU A 70 12.87 -0.43 -26.65
CA LEU A 70 13.13 -0.43 -28.09
C LEU A 70 12.38 0.68 -28.82
N GLY A 71 11.10 0.89 -28.51
CA GLY A 71 10.31 1.95 -29.13
C GLY A 71 10.86 3.34 -28.82
N ARG A 72 11.28 3.58 -27.58
CA ARG A 72 11.94 4.83 -27.20
C ARG A 72 13.27 5.05 -27.92
N ARG A 73 14.04 4.00 -28.23
CA ARG A 73 15.25 4.11 -29.08
C ARG A 73 14.90 4.38 -30.54
N LYS A 74 13.79 3.84 -31.04
CA LYS A 74 13.32 4.04 -32.42
C LYS A 74 12.73 5.42 -32.67
N TRP A 75 11.89 5.91 -31.76
CA TRP A 75 11.09 7.13 -31.95
C TRP A 75 11.45 8.28 -31.00
N GLY A 76 12.16 8.01 -29.90
CA GLY A 76 12.70 9.05 -29.03
C GLY A 76 14.07 9.48 -29.52
N ASN A 77 14.38 10.77 -29.51
CA ASN A 77 15.69 11.36 -29.85
C ASN A 77 16.88 10.89 -28.97
N ALA A 78 16.73 9.81 -28.21
CA ALA A 78 17.79 9.12 -27.51
C ALA A 78 18.39 8.07 -28.44
N GLY A 79 19.34 8.49 -29.29
CA GLY A 79 20.34 7.56 -29.78
C GLY A 79 21.00 6.87 -28.58
N PRO A 80 21.52 5.64 -28.73
CA PRO A 80 22.23 5.00 -27.63
C PRO A 80 23.39 5.91 -27.19
N ALA A 81 23.57 6.06 -25.87
CA ALA A 81 24.53 7.01 -25.28
C ALA A 81 26.00 6.76 -25.70
N ASP A 82 26.25 5.65 -26.42
CA ASP A 82 27.54 5.16 -26.90
C ASP A 82 27.76 5.32 -28.42
N GLY A 83 26.80 5.87 -29.17
CA GLY A 83 26.95 6.08 -30.62
C GLY A 83 26.90 4.80 -31.48
N THR A 84 26.37 3.70 -30.97
CA THR A 84 26.14 2.48 -31.77
C THR A 84 24.99 2.61 -32.79
N PRO A 85 25.06 1.94 -33.95
CA PRO A 85 24.07 2.08 -35.01
C PRO A 85 22.80 1.26 -34.72
N GLY A 86 21.65 1.93 -34.53
CA GLY A 86 20.31 1.34 -34.65
C GLY A 86 19.94 0.20 -33.69
N ILE A 87 18.71 -0.31 -33.81
CA ILE A 87 18.26 -1.54 -33.13
C ILE A 87 18.96 -2.74 -33.79
N THR A 88 19.58 -3.60 -32.98
CA THR A 88 20.43 -4.70 -33.48
C THR A 88 19.71 -6.06 -33.47
N ARG A 89 20.29 -7.07 -34.14
CA ARG A 89 19.83 -8.46 -34.01
C ARG A 89 19.91 -8.95 -32.55
N GLU A 90 20.95 -8.59 -31.80
CA GLU A 90 21.09 -9.00 -30.39
C GLU A 90 19.93 -8.49 -29.53
N ASP A 91 19.43 -7.29 -29.80
CA ASP A 91 18.25 -6.75 -29.11
C ASP A 91 17.00 -7.63 -29.32
N PHE A 92 16.76 -8.08 -30.55
CA PHE A 92 15.64 -8.97 -30.87
C PHE A 92 15.87 -10.40 -30.37
N ASP A 93 17.10 -10.90 -30.42
CA ASP A 93 17.47 -12.21 -29.88
C ASP A 93 17.23 -12.27 -28.36
N ASN A 94 17.54 -11.20 -27.63
CA ASN A 94 17.27 -11.10 -26.19
C ASN A 94 15.77 -11.14 -25.86
N LEU A 95 14.91 -10.62 -26.74
CA LEU A 95 13.46 -10.61 -26.56
C LEU A 95 12.81 -11.93 -26.97
N LEU A 96 13.14 -12.38 -28.18
CA LEU A 96 12.46 -13.48 -28.87
C LEU A 96 13.12 -14.83 -28.58
N GLY A 97 14.40 -14.89 -28.21
CA GLY A 97 15.10 -16.13 -27.85
C GLY A 97 14.87 -17.26 -28.86
N HIS A 98 14.18 -18.31 -28.41
CA HIS A 98 13.88 -19.54 -29.17
C HIS A 98 12.70 -19.43 -30.15
N CYS A 99 12.10 -18.25 -30.32
CA CYS A 99 11.02 -18.03 -31.30
C CYS A 99 11.51 -18.32 -32.71
N GLU A 100 10.76 -19.16 -33.43
CA GLU A 100 10.98 -19.47 -34.84
C GLU A 100 10.14 -18.56 -35.76
N ALA A 101 9.10 -17.93 -35.22
CA ALA A 101 8.29 -16.94 -35.93
C ALA A 101 7.76 -15.84 -34.99
N ILE A 102 7.48 -14.65 -35.55
CA ILE A 102 6.87 -13.52 -34.84
C ILE A 102 5.69 -12.96 -35.65
N THR A 103 4.62 -12.57 -34.97
CA THR A 103 3.46 -11.91 -35.58
C THR A 103 2.88 -10.79 -34.70
N ASP A 104 1.87 -10.10 -35.22
CA ASP A 104 1.05 -9.10 -34.53
C ASP A 104 1.77 -7.77 -34.25
N GLN A 105 1.32 -7.02 -33.23
CA GLN A 105 1.69 -5.62 -33.04
C GLN A 105 3.21 -5.38 -32.99
N PRO A 106 4.02 -6.12 -32.20
CA PRO A 106 5.46 -5.94 -32.17
C PRO A 106 6.15 -6.25 -33.51
N ALA A 107 5.64 -7.22 -34.27
CA ALA A 107 6.15 -7.54 -35.61
C ALA A 107 5.92 -6.36 -36.58
N SER A 108 4.73 -5.78 -36.58
CA SER A 108 4.40 -4.63 -37.44
C SER A 108 5.16 -3.35 -37.05
N LEU A 109 5.28 -3.06 -35.75
CA LEU A 109 5.95 -1.85 -35.24
C LEU A 109 7.44 -1.79 -35.57
N PHE A 110 8.11 -2.94 -35.63
CA PHE A 110 9.56 -3.06 -35.87
C PHE A 110 9.88 -3.77 -37.20
N ALA A 111 8.95 -3.74 -38.16
CA ALA A 111 9.07 -4.48 -39.41
C ALA A 111 10.38 -4.21 -40.19
N PRO A 112 10.80 -2.95 -40.45
CA PRO A 112 12.07 -2.70 -41.15
C PRO A 112 13.29 -3.26 -40.41
N GLU A 113 13.33 -3.09 -39.08
CA GLU A 113 14.43 -3.55 -38.23
C GLU A 113 14.47 -5.07 -38.13
N LEU A 114 13.31 -5.74 -38.06
CA LEU A 114 13.21 -7.21 -38.08
C LEU A 114 13.65 -7.80 -39.42
N ILE A 115 13.28 -7.17 -40.54
CA ILE A 115 13.72 -7.60 -41.88
C ILE A 115 15.24 -7.48 -42.01
N ALA A 116 15.83 -6.38 -41.53
CA ALA A 116 17.27 -6.18 -41.54
C ALA A 116 17.99 -7.15 -40.58
N ALA A 117 17.41 -7.42 -39.41
CA ALA A 117 17.97 -8.34 -38.44
C ALA A 117 17.91 -9.80 -38.92
N TYR A 118 16.88 -10.22 -39.64
CA TYR A 118 16.68 -11.61 -40.10
C TYR A 118 16.49 -11.68 -41.62
N PRO A 119 17.56 -11.49 -42.43
CA PRO A 119 17.45 -11.44 -43.88
C PRO A 119 16.99 -12.76 -44.51
N GLU A 120 17.33 -13.89 -43.87
CA GLU A 120 16.98 -15.24 -44.34
C GLU A 120 15.55 -15.68 -43.99
N ALA A 121 14.84 -14.92 -43.16
CA ALA A 121 13.48 -15.27 -42.77
C ALA A 121 12.48 -14.96 -43.90
N LYS A 122 11.54 -15.88 -44.12
CA LYS A 122 10.42 -15.69 -45.04
C LYS A 122 9.47 -14.64 -44.46
N VAL A 123 9.03 -13.68 -45.27
CA VAL A 123 8.18 -12.57 -44.81
C VAL A 123 6.76 -12.75 -45.33
N ILE A 124 5.79 -12.70 -44.42
CA ILE A 124 4.36 -12.77 -44.73
C ILE A 124 3.72 -11.44 -44.36
N LEU A 125 3.10 -10.76 -45.32
CA LEU A 125 2.25 -9.60 -45.06
C LEU A 125 0.80 -10.04 -45.09
N ASN A 126 0.21 -10.22 -43.91
CA ASN A 126 -1.22 -10.50 -43.80
C ASN A 126 -2.04 -9.22 -44.03
N ARG A 127 -2.95 -9.27 -45.01
CA ARG A 127 -3.75 -8.15 -45.45
C ARG A 127 -5.24 -8.36 -45.15
N ARG A 128 -5.90 -7.25 -44.84
CA ARG A 128 -7.35 -7.13 -44.73
C ARG A 128 -7.76 -5.84 -45.43
N ASP A 129 -8.97 -5.80 -45.96
CA ASP A 129 -9.55 -4.57 -46.49
C ASP A 129 -9.50 -3.46 -45.41
N VAL A 130 -8.98 -2.28 -45.79
CA VAL A 130 -8.67 -1.20 -44.84
C VAL A 130 -9.93 -0.62 -44.19
N ASP A 131 -11.04 -0.58 -44.94
CA ASP A 131 -12.32 -0.05 -44.48
C ASP A 131 -13.01 -0.99 -43.50
N THR A 132 -12.81 -2.30 -43.62
CA THR A 132 -13.26 -3.28 -42.62
C THR A 132 -12.28 -3.45 -41.44
N TRP A 133 -10.98 -3.27 -41.68
CA TRP A 133 -9.94 -3.40 -40.66
C TRP A 133 -9.97 -2.25 -39.65
N TYR A 134 -10.10 -1.01 -40.12
CA TYR A 134 -9.98 0.18 -39.28
C TYR A 134 -10.99 0.23 -38.11
N PRO A 135 -12.31 0.00 -38.31
CA PRO A 135 -13.26 -0.05 -37.19
C PRO A 135 -12.94 -1.17 -36.18
N SER A 136 -12.43 -2.31 -36.66
CA SER A 136 -12.02 -3.45 -35.82
C SER A 136 -10.80 -3.09 -34.96
N LEU A 137 -9.84 -2.32 -35.49
CA LEU A 137 -8.71 -1.81 -34.73
C LEU A 137 -9.16 -0.80 -33.66
N CYS A 138 -10.00 0.18 -34.01
CA CYS A 138 -10.48 1.20 -33.08
C CYS A 138 -11.23 0.62 -31.88
N THR A 139 -11.96 -0.48 -32.08
CA THR A 139 -12.68 -1.20 -31.01
C THR A 139 -11.73 -1.74 -29.94
N VAL A 140 -10.53 -2.16 -30.33
CA VAL A 140 -9.51 -2.69 -29.41
C VAL A 140 -8.66 -1.58 -28.79
N LEU A 141 -8.25 -0.58 -29.58
CA LEU A 141 -7.35 0.47 -29.09
C LEU A 141 -8.04 1.52 -28.21
N ARG A 142 -9.32 1.83 -28.42
CA ARG A 142 -10.01 2.90 -27.67
C ARG A 142 -10.09 2.61 -26.15
N PRO A 143 -10.50 1.42 -25.68
CA PRO A 143 -10.49 1.09 -24.25
C PRO A 143 -9.11 1.17 -23.60
N LEU A 144 -8.05 0.84 -24.35
CA LEU A 144 -6.66 0.88 -23.88
C LEU A 144 -6.15 2.31 -23.63
N THR A 145 -6.86 3.34 -24.11
CA THR A 145 -6.42 4.74 -24.02
C THR A 145 -7.46 5.70 -23.45
N THR A 146 -8.66 5.20 -23.13
CA THR A 146 -9.76 6.04 -22.65
C THR A 146 -10.31 5.49 -21.32
N GLY A 147 -10.40 6.37 -20.32
CA GLY A 147 -11.00 6.06 -19.02
C GLY A 147 -10.05 6.23 -17.82
N VAL A 148 -10.64 6.22 -16.62
CA VAL A 148 -9.91 6.27 -15.33
C VAL A 148 -8.89 5.14 -15.21
N PHE A 149 -9.19 3.97 -15.77
CA PHE A 149 -8.29 2.81 -15.78
C PHE A 149 -6.93 3.13 -16.42
N TYR A 150 -6.88 3.85 -17.54
CA TYR A 150 -5.63 4.21 -18.22
C TYR A 150 -4.86 5.36 -17.53
N HIS A 151 -5.56 6.30 -16.90
CA HIS A 151 -4.91 7.48 -16.31
C HIS A 151 -4.54 7.30 -14.84
N VAL A 152 -5.22 6.41 -14.12
CA VAL A 152 -5.11 6.27 -12.66
C VAL A 152 -4.44 4.96 -12.27
N LEU A 153 -4.83 3.82 -12.84
CA LEU A 153 -4.28 2.52 -12.41
C LEU A 153 -2.79 2.30 -12.69
N PRO A 154 -2.17 2.86 -13.76
CA PRO A 154 -0.72 2.86 -13.93
C PRO A 154 0.07 3.44 -12.76
N TRP A 155 -0.56 4.25 -11.90
CA TRP A 155 0.08 4.77 -10.68
C TRP A 155 0.16 3.74 -9.54
N PHE A 156 -0.55 2.61 -9.67
CA PHE A 156 -0.68 1.60 -8.63
C PHE A 156 -0.20 0.21 -9.08
N ASN A 157 0.10 0.02 -10.37
CA ASN A 157 0.52 -1.26 -10.93
C ASN A 157 1.61 -1.07 -12.00
N ALA A 158 2.71 -1.83 -11.89
CA ALA A 158 3.85 -1.74 -12.79
C ALA A 158 3.56 -2.30 -14.20
N ASP A 159 2.73 -3.32 -14.33
CA ASP A 159 2.31 -3.88 -15.62
C ASP A 159 1.54 -2.83 -16.42
N LEU A 160 0.52 -2.24 -15.80
CA LEU A 160 -0.29 -1.17 -16.38
C LEU A 160 0.53 0.09 -16.66
N TYR A 161 1.54 0.37 -15.83
CA TYR A 161 2.51 1.43 -16.11
C TYR A 161 3.27 1.17 -17.40
N TRP A 162 3.91 0.00 -17.56
CA TRP A 162 4.67 -0.31 -18.76
C TRP A 162 3.81 -0.49 -20.00
N GLU A 163 2.58 -0.97 -19.86
CA GLU A 163 1.59 -0.98 -20.92
C GLU A 163 1.26 0.45 -21.37
N ALA A 164 0.97 1.35 -20.42
CA ALA A 164 0.73 2.75 -20.74
C ALA A 164 1.95 3.42 -21.39
N GLN A 165 3.17 3.09 -20.95
CA GLN A 165 4.40 3.56 -21.57
C GLN A 165 4.62 2.96 -22.97
N TYR A 166 4.25 1.72 -23.22
CA TYR A 166 4.30 1.10 -24.55
C TYR A 166 3.36 1.82 -25.52
N VAL A 167 2.15 2.14 -25.06
CA VAL A 167 1.19 2.92 -25.85
C VAL A 167 1.75 4.30 -26.21
N GLN A 168 2.35 4.99 -25.24
CA GLN A 168 2.91 6.34 -25.45
C GLN A 168 4.22 6.33 -26.26
N GLY A 169 5.07 5.33 -26.06
CA GLY A 169 6.42 5.25 -26.63
C GLY A 169 6.54 4.45 -27.93
N CYS A 170 5.55 3.61 -28.26
CA CYS A 170 5.55 2.79 -29.48
C CYS A 170 4.32 3.05 -30.35
N LEU A 171 3.11 2.79 -29.82
CA LEU A 171 1.87 2.86 -30.62
C LEU A 171 1.56 4.28 -31.10
N LYS A 172 1.58 5.27 -30.21
CA LYS A 172 1.32 6.66 -30.58
C LYS A 172 2.31 7.17 -31.65
N PRO A 173 3.64 7.03 -31.48
CA PRO A 173 4.59 7.42 -32.53
C PRO A 173 4.36 6.72 -33.87
N PHE A 174 4.09 5.42 -33.85
CA PHE A 174 3.80 4.65 -35.07
C PHE A 174 2.56 5.16 -35.81
N PHE A 175 1.53 5.60 -35.09
CA PHE A 175 0.33 6.21 -35.67
C PHE A 175 0.41 7.75 -35.79
N HIS A 176 1.61 8.33 -35.78
CA HIS A 176 1.83 9.78 -35.88
C HIS A 176 0.97 10.59 -34.90
N GLY A 177 0.88 10.11 -33.66
CA GLY A 177 0.16 10.72 -32.55
C GLY A 177 -1.31 10.30 -32.42
N SER A 178 -1.98 9.87 -33.50
CA SER A 178 -3.39 9.49 -33.48
C SER A 178 -3.74 8.44 -34.54
N TRP A 179 -4.08 7.23 -34.10
CA TRP A 179 -4.63 6.20 -34.99
C TRP A 179 -6.04 6.53 -35.48
N GLU A 180 -6.79 7.38 -34.77
CA GLU A 180 -8.10 7.82 -35.24
C GLU A 180 -7.95 8.67 -36.52
N GLN A 181 -6.92 9.52 -36.59
CA GLN A 181 -6.67 10.38 -37.74
C GLN A 181 -5.84 9.69 -38.83
N HIS A 182 -4.80 8.94 -38.44
CA HIS A 182 -3.80 8.43 -39.39
C HIS A 182 -3.86 6.92 -39.62
N GLY A 183 -4.72 6.18 -38.91
CA GLY A 183 -4.69 4.71 -38.90
C GLY A 183 -4.79 4.04 -40.28
N LYS A 184 -5.70 4.51 -41.15
CA LYS A 184 -5.86 3.98 -42.52
C LYS A 184 -4.62 4.25 -43.38
N TRP A 185 -4.11 5.48 -43.34
CA TRP A 185 -2.93 5.88 -44.09
C TRP A 185 -1.68 5.11 -43.63
N VAL A 186 -1.49 4.94 -42.33
CA VAL A 186 -0.39 4.15 -41.76
C VAL A 186 -0.48 2.68 -42.19
N TYR A 187 -1.69 2.10 -42.25
CA TYR A 187 -1.90 0.73 -42.75
C TYR A 187 -1.42 0.53 -44.19
N GLU A 188 -1.79 1.46 -45.07
CA GLU A 188 -1.39 1.44 -46.47
C GLU A 188 0.11 1.70 -46.64
N GLN A 189 0.65 2.68 -45.90
CA GLN A 189 2.07 3.01 -45.91
C GLN A 189 2.91 1.81 -45.47
N HIS A 190 2.56 1.18 -44.35
CA HIS A 190 3.25 0.01 -43.82
C HIS A 190 3.27 -1.15 -44.83
N SER A 191 2.12 -1.41 -45.46
CA SER A 191 2.00 -2.42 -46.50
C SER A 191 2.89 -2.12 -47.70
N ALA A 192 2.93 -0.86 -48.15
CA ALA A 192 3.79 -0.42 -49.25
C ALA A 192 5.28 -0.53 -48.90
N THR A 193 5.67 -0.16 -47.68
CA THR A 193 7.05 -0.27 -47.19
C THR A 193 7.54 -1.72 -47.21
N ILE A 194 6.74 -2.67 -46.73
CA ILE A 194 7.13 -4.09 -46.72
C ILE A 194 7.27 -4.62 -48.15
N ARG A 195 6.33 -4.31 -49.06
CA ARG A 195 6.45 -4.71 -50.48
C ARG A 195 7.73 -4.21 -51.13
N GLY A 196 8.17 -2.99 -50.78
CA GLY A 196 9.41 -2.41 -51.32
C GLY A 196 10.70 -2.90 -50.65
N SER A 197 10.61 -3.51 -49.47
CA SER A 197 11.79 -3.88 -48.66
C SER A 197 12.20 -5.35 -48.78
N VAL A 198 11.36 -6.19 -49.38
CA VAL A 198 11.53 -7.65 -49.39
C VAL A 198 11.49 -8.17 -50.82
N PRO A 199 12.54 -8.88 -51.29
CA PRO A 199 12.54 -9.62 -52.55
C PRO A 199 11.38 -10.61 -52.68
N SER A 200 10.87 -10.80 -53.91
CA SER A 200 9.66 -11.59 -54.18
C SER A 200 9.80 -13.09 -53.90
N ASP A 201 11.01 -13.62 -53.91
CA ASP A 201 11.33 -15.02 -53.58
C ASP A 201 11.13 -15.36 -52.11
N ARG A 202 11.19 -14.35 -51.22
CA ARG A 202 10.98 -14.50 -49.77
C ARG A 202 9.80 -13.70 -49.23
N PHE A 203 8.89 -13.25 -50.10
CA PHE A 203 7.74 -12.43 -49.74
C PHE A 203 6.41 -13.09 -50.15
N LEU A 204 5.45 -13.13 -49.21
CA LEU A 204 4.08 -13.54 -49.46
C LEU A 204 3.10 -12.49 -48.94
N GLU A 205 2.25 -11.95 -49.80
CA GLU A 205 1.04 -11.21 -49.40
C GLU A 205 -0.11 -12.22 -49.28
N TRP A 206 -0.74 -12.30 -48.11
CA TRP A 206 -1.71 -13.35 -47.78
C TRP A 206 -2.91 -12.79 -47.01
N THR A 207 -4.08 -13.40 -47.19
CA THR A 207 -5.31 -13.07 -46.47
C THR A 207 -5.90 -14.34 -45.87
N VAL A 208 -6.69 -14.23 -44.80
CA VAL A 208 -7.31 -15.41 -44.14
C VAL A 208 -8.17 -16.22 -45.12
N GLN A 209 -8.76 -15.55 -46.11
CA GLN A 209 -9.57 -16.15 -47.16
C GLN A 209 -8.77 -17.05 -48.12
N ASP A 210 -7.45 -16.84 -48.22
CA ASP A 210 -6.58 -17.63 -49.08
C ASP A 210 -6.29 -19.03 -48.50
N GLY A 211 -6.54 -19.24 -47.20
CA GLY A 211 -6.43 -20.54 -46.54
C GLY A 211 -5.02 -21.14 -46.54
N TRP A 212 -4.95 -22.48 -46.53
CA TRP A 212 -3.70 -23.23 -46.37
C TRP A 212 -2.80 -23.20 -47.60
N GLU A 213 -3.35 -23.27 -48.81
CA GLU A 213 -2.59 -23.69 -49.99
C GLU A 213 -1.47 -22.70 -50.40
N PRO A 214 -1.72 -21.38 -50.50
CA PRO A 214 -0.66 -20.41 -50.79
C PRO A 214 0.38 -20.32 -49.66
N LEU A 215 -0.06 -20.46 -48.41
CA LEU A 215 0.79 -20.41 -47.23
C LEU A 215 1.75 -21.62 -47.17
N CYS A 216 1.22 -22.82 -47.34
CA CYS A 216 2.00 -24.07 -47.30
C CYS A 216 2.98 -24.15 -48.48
N ARG A 217 2.55 -23.73 -49.68
CA ARG A 217 3.43 -23.65 -50.85
C ARG A 217 4.61 -22.71 -50.62
N PHE A 218 4.35 -21.52 -50.06
CA PHE A 218 5.39 -20.55 -49.77
C PHE A 218 6.34 -21.01 -48.65
N LEU A 219 5.82 -21.68 -47.62
CA LEU A 219 6.61 -22.17 -46.50
C LEU A 219 7.28 -23.53 -46.76
N GLU A 220 7.02 -24.16 -47.91
CA GLU A 220 7.50 -25.50 -48.28
C GLU A 220 7.05 -26.57 -47.27
N LYS A 221 5.73 -26.58 -46.99
CA LYS A 221 5.08 -27.50 -46.06
C LYS A 221 3.92 -28.23 -46.75
N ASP A 222 3.59 -29.40 -46.22
CA ASP A 222 2.41 -30.14 -46.63
C ASP A 222 1.14 -29.46 -46.12
N VAL A 223 0.08 -29.47 -46.93
CA VAL A 223 -1.23 -28.93 -46.53
C VAL A 223 -1.85 -29.83 -45.46
N PRO A 224 -2.16 -29.30 -44.26
CA PRO A 224 -2.82 -30.08 -43.21
C PRO A 224 -4.22 -30.55 -43.63
N ALA A 225 -4.67 -31.68 -43.07
CA ALA A 225 -6.02 -32.19 -43.32
C ALA A 225 -7.12 -31.41 -42.57
N GLU A 226 -6.73 -30.57 -41.61
CA GLU A 226 -7.65 -29.76 -40.79
C GLU A 226 -8.07 -28.47 -41.50
N GLU A 227 -9.25 -27.94 -41.17
CA GLU A 227 -9.68 -26.62 -41.66
C GLU A 227 -8.75 -25.51 -41.18
N PHE A 228 -8.63 -24.45 -41.97
CA PHE A 228 -7.76 -23.33 -41.59
C PHE A 228 -8.26 -22.68 -40.29
N PRO A 229 -7.39 -22.47 -39.29
CA PRO A 229 -7.82 -22.01 -37.97
C PRO A 229 -8.45 -20.61 -38.04
N ASP A 230 -9.68 -20.48 -37.57
CA ASP A 230 -10.31 -19.17 -37.36
C ASP A 230 -9.97 -18.64 -35.95
N GLY A 231 -9.15 -17.59 -35.91
CA GLY A 231 -8.80 -16.86 -34.70
C GLY A 231 -9.98 -16.09 -34.06
N ASN A 232 -11.14 -15.99 -34.72
CA ASN A 232 -12.36 -15.42 -34.12
C ASN A 232 -13.19 -16.44 -33.32
N THR A 233 -12.98 -17.75 -33.51
CA THR A 233 -13.64 -18.80 -32.72
C THR A 233 -12.82 -19.17 -31.49
N VAL A 234 -12.97 -18.38 -30.43
CA VAL A 234 -12.81 -18.81 -29.05
C VAL A 234 -14.04 -18.34 -28.29
N ASP A 235 -15.09 -19.17 -28.26
CA ASP A 235 -16.19 -19.11 -27.29
C ASP A 235 -17.14 -20.32 -27.48
N LYS A 236 -16.69 -21.51 -27.09
CA LYS A 236 -17.61 -22.62 -26.73
C LYS A 236 -17.43 -23.14 -25.31
N THR A 237 -16.50 -22.58 -24.53
CA THR A 237 -16.28 -22.93 -23.11
C THR A 237 -16.58 -21.79 -22.14
N LEU A 238 -16.96 -20.60 -22.61
CA LEU A 238 -17.51 -19.52 -21.79
C LEU A 238 -18.83 -19.06 -22.43
N GLY A 239 -19.90 -19.13 -21.65
CA GLY A 239 -21.26 -18.87 -22.12
C GLY A 239 -21.46 -17.44 -22.63
N ALA A 240 -22.14 -17.35 -23.77
CA ALA A 240 -22.99 -16.25 -24.24
C ALA A 240 -22.73 -14.84 -23.65
N HIS A 241 -21.81 -14.08 -24.28
CA HIS A 241 -21.86 -12.61 -24.25
C HIS A 241 -21.53 -12.05 -25.64
N ASP A 242 -22.58 -11.75 -26.41
CA ASP A 242 -22.54 -10.97 -27.64
C ASP A 242 -22.27 -9.50 -27.30
N ASN A 243 -20.99 -9.07 -27.40
CA ASN A 243 -20.54 -7.74 -27.84
C ASN A 243 -19.03 -7.55 -27.54
N ASN A 244 -18.25 -7.10 -28.52
CA ASN A 244 -16.78 -6.96 -28.40
C ASN A 244 -16.31 -5.91 -27.35
N ALA A 245 -17.19 -5.02 -26.87
CA ALA A 245 -16.88 -4.12 -25.74
C ALA A 245 -16.78 -4.90 -24.42
N ASP A 246 -17.64 -5.91 -24.24
CA ASP A 246 -17.61 -6.78 -23.08
C ASP A 246 -16.42 -7.74 -23.14
N LYS A 247 -15.77 -7.98 -24.28
CA LYS A 247 -14.52 -8.76 -24.36
C LYS A 247 -13.29 -7.98 -23.91
N CYS A 248 -13.21 -6.68 -24.17
CA CYS A 248 -12.15 -5.82 -23.61
C CYS A 248 -12.40 -5.53 -22.13
N VAL A 249 -13.66 -5.32 -21.73
CA VAL A 249 -14.03 -5.19 -20.30
C VAL A 249 -13.93 -6.53 -19.59
N ALA A 250 -14.20 -7.67 -20.23
CA ALA A 250 -13.98 -9.00 -19.69
C ALA A 250 -12.52 -9.41 -19.76
N ALA A 251 -11.69 -8.89 -20.64
CA ALA A 251 -10.23 -9.05 -20.61
C ALA A 251 -9.61 -8.16 -19.53
N ALA A 252 -10.13 -6.95 -19.32
CA ALA A 252 -9.83 -6.10 -18.16
C ALA A 252 -10.38 -6.72 -16.86
N ALA A 253 -11.53 -7.38 -16.90
CA ALA A 253 -12.14 -8.10 -15.77
C ALA A 253 -11.53 -9.49 -15.57
N LEU A 254 -10.98 -10.13 -16.62
CA LEU A 254 -10.14 -11.33 -16.57
C LEU A 254 -8.74 -10.98 -16.11
N GLN A 255 -8.23 -9.78 -16.43
CA GLN A 255 -7.13 -9.14 -15.72
C GLN A 255 -7.51 -8.85 -14.28
N THR A 256 -8.78 -8.52 -13.97
CA THR A 256 -9.31 -8.33 -12.60
C THR A 256 -9.53 -9.68 -11.87
N LEU A 257 -9.72 -10.78 -12.60
CA LEU A 257 -9.88 -12.15 -12.06
C LEU A 257 -8.53 -12.87 -11.94
N HIS A 258 -7.60 -12.70 -12.89
CA HIS A 258 -6.16 -13.05 -12.78
C HIS A 258 -5.37 -12.05 -11.94
N PHE A 259 -5.97 -10.90 -11.57
CA PHE A 259 -5.45 -9.90 -10.62
C PHE A 259 -5.13 -10.51 -9.27
N LYS A 260 -5.81 -11.61 -8.93
CA LYS A 260 -5.60 -12.36 -7.71
C LYS A 260 -4.30 -13.19 -7.73
N ASP A 261 -3.88 -13.69 -8.89
CA ASP A 261 -2.86 -14.75 -8.96
C ASP A 261 -1.46 -14.28 -9.39
N LYS A 262 -1.33 -13.10 -10.01
CA LYS A 262 -0.03 -12.60 -10.55
C LYS A 262 0.45 -11.28 -9.95
N MET A 263 0.05 -10.95 -8.73
CA MET A 263 0.45 -9.69 -8.10
C MET A 263 1.85 -9.74 -7.45
N GLN A 264 2.90 -10.14 -8.20
CA GLN A 264 4.31 -9.90 -7.78
C GLN A 264 4.68 -8.42 -7.97
N LEU A 265 4.08 -7.55 -7.14
CA LEU A 265 4.27 -6.09 -7.15
C LEU A 265 5.48 -5.63 -6.30
N TRP A 266 6.37 -6.53 -5.90
CA TRP A 266 7.57 -6.21 -5.12
C TRP A 266 8.83 -6.64 -5.87
N LYS A 267 9.53 -5.69 -6.49
CA LYS A 267 10.81 -5.91 -7.20
C LYS A 267 11.77 -4.74 -6.96
N HIS A 268 12.08 -4.47 -5.69
CA HIS A 268 13.24 -3.66 -5.30
C HIS A 268 14.28 -4.54 -4.63
N ASP A 269 15.56 -4.23 -4.80
CA ASP A 269 16.67 -4.97 -4.19
C ASP A 269 16.82 -4.74 -2.67
N PHE A 270 15.84 -4.09 -2.03
CA PHE A 270 15.88 -3.83 -0.59
C PHE A 270 15.71 -5.14 0.18
N LYS A 271 16.74 -5.50 0.96
CA LYS A 271 16.74 -6.64 1.88
C LYS A 271 17.19 -6.21 3.28
N GLY A 272 16.84 -7.02 4.27
CA GLY A 272 17.22 -6.84 5.66
C GLY A 272 16.83 -5.49 6.22
N ARG A 273 17.80 -4.83 6.86
CA ARG A 273 17.60 -3.54 7.53
C ARG A 273 17.09 -2.45 6.58
N THR A 274 17.54 -2.44 5.33
CA THR A 274 17.12 -1.41 4.37
C THR A 274 15.62 -1.53 4.04
N LEU A 275 15.12 -2.76 3.91
CA LEU A 275 13.70 -3.01 3.68
C LEU A 275 12.86 -2.60 4.90
N ILE A 276 13.31 -2.95 6.11
CA ILE A 276 12.63 -2.59 7.36
C ILE A 276 12.60 -1.08 7.54
N ILE A 277 13.69 -0.38 7.24
CA ILE A 277 13.73 1.10 7.28
C ILE A 277 12.72 1.67 6.27
N ALA A 278 12.66 1.14 5.05
CA ALA A 278 11.72 1.61 4.03
C ALA A 278 10.24 1.41 4.45
N ILE A 279 9.91 0.24 5.00
CA ILE A 279 8.58 -0.07 5.58
C ILE A 279 8.25 0.88 6.73
N THR A 280 9.23 1.13 7.59
CA THR A 280 9.08 2.05 8.73
C THR A 280 8.87 3.48 8.26
N MET A 281 9.62 3.95 7.27
CA MET A 281 9.46 5.29 6.69
C MET A 281 8.08 5.48 6.07
N ALA A 282 7.56 4.48 5.34
CA ALA A 282 6.21 4.53 4.77
C ALA A 282 5.12 4.57 5.86
N SER A 283 5.27 3.76 6.91
CA SER A 283 4.33 3.77 8.05
C SER A 283 4.41 5.10 8.83
N CYS A 284 5.61 5.62 9.06
CA CYS A 284 5.84 6.91 9.70
C CYS A 284 5.26 8.09 8.89
N GLN A 285 5.26 8.01 7.55
CA GLN A 285 4.67 9.03 6.71
C GLN A 285 3.16 9.22 6.97
N ALA A 286 2.41 8.12 7.13
CA ALA A 286 1.00 8.18 7.47
C ALA A 286 0.76 8.97 8.78
N PHE A 287 1.58 8.70 9.79
CA PHE A 287 1.52 9.37 11.09
C PHE A 287 2.04 10.81 11.08
N LEU A 288 3.01 11.13 10.23
CA LEU A 288 3.47 12.51 10.03
C LEU A 288 2.33 13.41 9.52
N LEU A 289 1.56 12.92 8.53
CA LEU A 289 0.43 13.64 7.97
C LEU A 289 -0.68 13.86 9.01
N LEU A 290 -0.93 12.86 9.84
CA LEU A 290 -1.85 12.94 10.97
C LEU A 290 -1.44 14.08 11.92
N GLY A 291 -0.18 14.08 12.36
CA GLY A 291 0.32 15.11 13.28
C GLY A 291 0.36 16.51 12.67
N PHE A 292 0.68 16.61 11.38
CA PHE A 292 0.66 17.88 10.67
C PHE A 292 -0.75 18.51 10.66
N ASP A 293 -1.79 17.75 10.35
CA ASP A 293 -3.16 18.28 10.33
C ASP A 293 -3.63 18.76 11.71
N GLN A 294 -3.29 18.00 12.76
CA GLN A 294 -3.56 18.40 14.15
C GLN A 294 -2.84 19.72 14.51
N GLY A 295 -1.55 19.83 14.17
CA GLY A 295 -0.75 21.02 14.49
C GLY A 295 -1.18 22.28 13.73
N VAL A 296 -1.61 22.15 12.47
CA VAL A 296 -2.10 23.29 11.67
C VAL A 296 -3.33 23.93 12.32
N MET A 297 -4.25 23.12 12.84
CA MET A 297 -5.48 23.64 13.44
C MET A 297 -5.27 24.31 14.79
N ALA A 298 -4.37 23.81 15.62
CA ALA A 298 -4.09 24.42 16.91
C ALA A 298 -3.52 25.85 16.79
N GLY A 299 -2.89 26.20 15.67
CA GLY A 299 -2.47 27.58 15.35
C GLY A 299 -3.56 28.46 14.70
N LEU A 300 -4.67 27.86 14.26
CA LEU A 300 -5.77 28.56 13.57
C LEU A 300 -6.93 28.90 14.53
N VAL A 301 -7.18 28.06 15.53
CA VAL A 301 -8.26 28.24 16.53
C VAL A 301 -7.93 29.38 17.50
N GLY A 302 -8.88 30.30 17.71
CA GLY A 302 -8.78 31.35 18.74
C GLY A 302 -7.90 32.57 18.41
N ALA A 303 -7.32 32.64 17.21
CA ALA A 303 -6.53 33.81 16.79
C ALA A 303 -7.34 34.70 15.82
N ASP A 304 -7.36 36.03 16.06
CA ASP A 304 -7.70 37.03 15.01
C ASP A 304 -6.61 36.99 13.94
N ASN A 305 -6.76 36.05 13.00
CA ASN A 305 -5.79 35.69 11.99
C ASN A 305 -6.41 35.85 10.60
N ARG A 306 -5.56 35.77 9.56
CA ARG A 306 -5.98 35.88 8.17
C ARG A 306 -7.10 34.88 7.82
N PHE A 307 -7.07 33.69 8.41
CA PHE A 307 -8.12 32.69 8.26
C PHE A 307 -9.49 33.18 8.78
N GLY A 308 -9.54 33.81 9.95
CA GLY A 308 -10.76 34.45 10.44
C GLY A 308 -11.32 35.46 9.44
N ARG A 309 -10.46 36.31 8.85
CA ARG A 309 -10.89 37.32 7.87
C ARG A 309 -11.37 36.72 6.55
N ASP A 310 -10.68 35.70 6.05
CA ASP A 310 -10.99 35.05 4.78
C ASP A 310 -12.30 34.22 4.88
N PHE A 311 -12.65 33.73 6.07
CA PHE A 311 -13.85 32.90 6.32
C PHE A 311 -14.96 33.60 7.13
N ASN A 312 -15.02 34.94 7.09
CA ASN A 312 -16.07 35.76 7.73
C ASN A 312 -16.19 35.61 9.27
N ASN A 313 -15.05 35.50 9.95
CA ASN A 313 -14.86 35.45 11.39
C ASN A 313 -15.80 34.44 12.09
N PRO A 314 -15.60 33.12 11.86
CA PRO A 314 -16.42 32.10 12.49
C PRO A 314 -16.35 32.21 14.03
N ASP A 315 -17.49 32.06 14.70
CA ASP A 315 -17.57 32.06 16.16
C ASP A 315 -16.84 30.84 16.75
N ALA A 316 -16.60 30.85 18.07
CA ALA A 316 -15.87 29.77 18.74
C ALA A 316 -16.52 28.39 18.53
N ASN A 317 -17.86 28.34 18.43
CA ASN A 317 -18.61 27.12 18.13
C ASN A 317 -18.32 26.59 16.73
N MET A 318 -18.35 27.46 15.72
CA MET A 318 -18.04 27.09 14.33
C MET A 318 -16.57 26.68 14.17
N GLN A 319 -15.62 27.39 14.81
CA GLN A 319 -14.20 26.98 14.80
C GLN A 319 -14.03 25.58 15.40
N GLY A 320 -14.65 25.32 16.57
CA GLY A 320 -14.66 24.00 17.18
C GLY A 320 -15.39 22.95 16.34
N ASN A 321 -16.37 23.32 15.50
CA ASN A 321 -17.01 22.40 14.54
C ASN A 321 -16.06 22.04 13.39
N ILE A 322 -15.38 23.03 12.81
CA ILE A 322 -14.44 22.84 11.71
C ILE A 322 -13.31 21.89 12.11
N THR A 323 -12.75 22.05 13.32
CA THR A 323 -11.71 21.16 13.84
C THR A 323 -12.25 19.75 14.06
N ALA A 324 -13.40 19.62 14.72
CA ALA A 324 -13.96 18.32 15.11
C ALA A 324 -14.53 17.49 13.94
N LEU A 325 -14.90 18.12 12.81
CA LEU A 325 -15.42 17.42 11.62
C LEU A 325 -14.35 16.57 10.91
N TYR A 326 -13.07 16.91 11.10
CA TYR A 326 -11.96 16.05 10.67
C TYR A 326 -11.98 14.70 11.39
N ASP A 327 -12.23 14.70 12.70
CA ASP A 327 -12.25 13.48 13.51
C ASP A 327 -13.42 12.57 13.10
N ILE A 328 -14.58 13.16 12.77
CA ILE A 328 -15.72 12.42 12.20
C ILE A 328 -15.33 11.77 10.87
N GLY A 329 -14.61 12.49 10.00
CA GLY A 329 -14.03 11.92 8.79
C GLY A 329 -13.13 10.72 9.10
N CYS A 330 -12.28 10.81 10.11
CA CYS A 330 -11.41 9.71 10.54
C CYS A 330 -12.19 8.49 11.04
N VAL A 331 -13.29 8.70 11.77
CA VAL A 331 -14.20 7.61 12.18
C VAL A 331 -14.79 6.92 10.94
N LEU A 332 -15.27 7.68 9.95
CA LEU A 332 -15.79 7.13 8.69
C LEU A 332 -14.72 6.34 7.93
N GLY A 333 -13.49 6.86 7.85
CA GLY A 333 -12.35 6.15 7.25
C GLY A 333 -12.02 4.84 7.96
N SER A 334 -12.10 4.82 9.29
CA SER A 334 -11.89 3.62 10.10
C SER A 334 -12.99 2.58 9.85
N ILE A 335 -14.26 3.00 9.74
CA ILE A 335 -15.37 2.11 9.38
C ILE A 335 -15.18 1.53 7.97
N VAL A 336 -14.72 2.33 7.02
CA VAL A 336 -14.40 1.83 5.67
C VAL A 336 -13.32 0.76 5.76
N SER A 337 -12.21 1.02 6.47
CA SER A 337 -11.12 0.07 6.68
C SER A 337 -11.58 -1.25 7.31
N TYR A 338 -12.59 -1.23 8.17
CA TYR A 338 -13.16 -2.45 8.74
C TYR A 338 -13.71 -3.40 7.65
N PHE A 339 -14.39 -2.86 6.64
CA PHE A 339 -15.04 -3.67 5.60
C PHE A 339 -14.10 -4.05 4.46
N ILE A 340 -13.24 -3.13 4.01
CA ILE A 340 -12.42 -3.33 2.81
C ILE A 340 -10.97 -3.73 3.14
N GLY A 341 -10.48 -3.44 4.35
CA GLY A 341 -9.06 -3.55 4.69
C GLY A 341 -8.51 -4.96 4.53
N GLU A 342 -9.30 -5.98 4.90
CA GLU A 342 -8.85 -7.37 4.77
C GLU A 342 -8.76 -7.83 3.31
N ARG A 343 -9.62 -7.31 2.43
CA ARG A 343 -9.65 -7.73 1.01
C ARG A 343 -8.57 -7.05 0.18
N MET A 344 -8.22 -5.82 0.52
CA MET A 344 -7.32 -4.99 -0.29
C MET A 344 -5.84 -5.15 0.08
N GLY A 345 -5.53 -5.66 1.28
CA GLY A 345 -4.16 -5.71 1.79
C GLY A 345 -3.71 -4.38 2.41
N ARG A 346 -2.68 -4.43 3.25
CA ARG A 346 -2.25 -3.27 4.06
C ARG A 346 -1.58 -2.22 3.17
N ARG A 347 -0.80 -2.64 2.17
CA ARG A 347 -0.11 -1.73 1.26
C ARG A 347 -1.09 -0.89 0.44
N MET A 348 -2.08 -1.54 -0.17
CA MET A 348 -3.06 -0.85 -1.01
C MET A 348 -3.93 0.11 -0.17
N MET A 349 -4.28 -0.29 1.05
CA MET A 349 -5.01 0.55 1.99
C MET A 349 -4.27 1.84 2.35
N LEU A 350 -2.96 1.76 2.61
CA LEU A 350 -2.13 2.96 2.86
C LEU A 350 -2.06 3.89 1.65
N MET A 351 -1.94 3.33 0.44
CA MET A 351 -1.94 4.13 -0.80
C MET A 351 -3.29 4.80 -1.05
N LEU A 352 -4.39 4.07 -0.87
CA LEU A 352 -5.75 4.58 -1.05
C LEU A 352 -6.05 5.70 -0.04
N GLY A 353 -5.71 5.50 1.24
CA GLY A 353 -5.86 6.52 2.27
C GLY A 353 -5.04 7.78 1.93
N GLY A 354 -3.78 7.62 1.54
CA GLY A 354 -2.94 8.73 1.06
C GLY A 354 -3.53 9.48 -0.13
N PHE A 355 -4.07 8.77 -1.13
CA PHE A 355 -4.72 9.39 -2.29
C PHE A 355 -5.96 10.21 -1.92
N ILE A 356 -6.81 9.68 -1.02
CA ILE A 356 -7.98 10.40 -0.51
C ILE A 356 -7.55 11.67 0.25
N MET A 357 -6.48 11.59 1.05
CA MET A 357 -5.92 12.76 1.74
C MET A 357 -5.43 13.83 0.77
N VAL A 358 -4.83 13.46 -0.37
CA VAL A 358 -4.41 14.42 -1.41
C VAL A 358 -5.63 15.16 -1.96
N ILE A 359 -6.71 14.45 -2.29
CA ILE A 359 -7.96 15.07 -2.76
C ILE A 359 -8.50 16.04 -1.71
N GLY A 360 -8.60 15.62 -0.45
CA GLY A 360 -9.06 16.46 0.64
C GLY A 360 -8.18 17.71 0.83
N THR A 361 -6.86 17.55 0.72
CA THR A 361 -5.89 18.66 0.81
C THR A 361 -6.05 19.66 -0.35
N ILE A 362 -6.32 19.20 -1.57
CA ILE A 362 -6.60 20.10 -2.71
C ILE A 362 -7.88 20.91 -2.45
N ILE A 363 -8.93 20.27 -1.89
CA ILE A 363 -10.17 20.96 -1.54
C ILE A 363 -9.91 22.02 -0.45
N LEU A 364 -9.12 21.69 0.57
CA LEU A 364 -8.71 22.62 1.62
C LEU A 364 -7.88 23.80 1.07
N ALA A 365 -6.96 23.54 0.13
CA ALA A 365 -6.10 24.57 -0.44
C ALA A 365 -6.84 25.53 -1.37
N THR A 366 -7.99 25.12 -1.90
CA THR A 366 -8.82 25.88 -2.85
C THR A 366 -10.12 26.38 -2.21
N SER A 367 -10.26 26.30 -0.88
CA SER A 367 -11.50 26.67 -0.21
C SER A 367 -11.65 28.17 -0.01
N ASP A 368 -12.68 28.75 -0.62
CA ASP A 368 -13.09 30.16 -0.41
C ASP A 368 -14.31 30.29 0.51
N THR A 369 -14.92 29.16 0.91
CA THR A 369 -16.11 29.13 1.78
C THR A 369 -15.94 28.14 2.94
N VAL A 370 -16.62 28.42 4.06
CA VAL A 370 -16.62 27.54 5.25
C VAL A 370 -17.18 26.15 4.91
N ALA A 371 -18.19 26.07 4.05
CA ALA A 371 -18.78 24.80 3.63
C ALA A 371 -17.77 23.93 2.86
N GLN A 372 -17.02 24.52 1.92
CA GLN A 372 -15.99 23.81 1.17
C GLN A 372 -14.84 23.38 2.09
N LEU A 373 -14.45 24.22 3.06
CA LEU A 373 -13.46 23.87 4.07
C LEU A 373 -13.90 22.65 4.90
N ILE A 374 -15.16 22.61 5.32
CA ILE A 374 -15.74 21.47 6.05
C ILE A 374 -15.70 20.19 5.20
N VAL A 375 -16.05 20.27 3.92
CA VAL A 375 -15.98 19.11 3.02
C VAL A 375 -14.53 18.63 2.89
N GLY A 376 -13.58 19.54 2.68
CA GLY A 376 -12.15 19.20 2.64
C GLY A 376 -11.67 18.52 3.92
N ARG A 377 -12.12 19.00 5.09
CA ARG A 377 -11.81 18.41 6.40
C ARG A 377 -12.30 16.96 6.53
N ILE A 378 -13.56 16.70 6.14
CA ILE A 378 -14.14 15.36 6.21
C ILE A 378 -13.41 14.41 5.25
N VAL A 379 -13.15 14.84 4.01
CA VAL A 379 -12.46 14.02 3.00
C VAL A 379 -11.03 13.68 3.44
N THR A 380 -10.25 14.68 3.91
CA THR A 380 -8.91 14.43 4.45
C THR A 380 -8.96 13.50 5.67
N GLY A 381 -9.97 13.67 6.53
CA GLY A 381 -10.22 12.80 7.67
C GLY A 381 -10.46 11.35 7.26
N VAL A 382 -11.26 11.08 6.23
CA VAL A 382 -11.51 9.71 5.73
C VAL A 382 -10.20 9.02 5.34
N GLY A 383 -9.35 9.71 4.58
CA GLY A 383 -8.05 9.14 4.19
C GLY A 383 -7.12 8.89 5.40
N ASN A 384 -7.13 9.80 6.39
CA ASN A 384 -6.35 9.64 7.60
C ASN A 384 -6.86 8.50 8.52
N GLY A 385 -8.17 8.33 8.64
CA GLY A 385 -8.79 7.21 9.35
C GLY A 385 -8.39 5.87 8.75
N MET A 386 -8.31 5.79 7.42
CA MET A 386 -7.83 4.60 6.72
C MET A 386 -6.35 4.30 7.02
N ASN A 387 -5.51 5.34 6.96
CA ASN A 387 -4.08 5.21 7.21
C ASN A 387 -3.76 4.85 8.66
N SER A 388 -4.39 5.52 9.63
CA SER A 388 -4.20 5.26 11.07
C SER A 388 -4.71 3.88 11.51
N SER A 389 -5.71 3.32 10.81
CA SER A 389 -6.15 1.93 10.99
C SER A 389 -5.21 0.88 10.39
N THR A 390 -4.35 1.26 9.44
CA THR A 390 -3.58 0.30 8.63
C THR A 390 -2.09 0.30 8.94
N ALA A 391 -1.50 1.48 9.18
CA ALA A 391 -0.05 1.64 9.38
C ALA A 391 0.52 0.85 10.57
N PRO A 392 -0.15 0.81 11.75
CA PRO A 392 0.34 0.01 12.87
C PRO A 392 0.33 -1.49 12.57
N VAL A 393 -0.70 -1.97 11.86
CA VAL A 393 -0.81 -3.37 11.44
C VAL A 393 0.29 -3.71 10.45
N TYR A 394 0.47 -2.88 9.43
CA TYR A 394 1.51 -3.05 8.42
C TYR A 394 2.91 -3.16 9.04
N GLN A 395 3.25 -2.25 9.94
CA GLN A 395 4.54 -2.29 10.65
C GLN A 395 4.66 -3.51 11.55
N SER A 396 3.62 -3.84 12.31
CA SER A 396 3.65 -4.95 13.28
C SER A 396 3.86 -6.31 12.60
N GLU A 397 3.27 -6.51 11.42
CA GLU A 397 3.34 -7.76 10.64
C GLU A 397 4.64 -7.88 9.82
N CYS A 398 5.36 -6.79 9.58
CA CYS A 398 6.62 -6.76 8.85
C CYS A 398 7.86 -6.60 9.75
N SER A 399 7.67 -6.28 11.04
CA SER A 399 8.78 -6.04 11.97
C SER A 399 9.11 -7.28 12.81
N PRO A 400 10.40 -7.62 12.98
CA PRO A 400 10.82 -8.68 13.90
C PRO A 400 10.45 -8.38 15.36
N ALA A 401 10.06 -9.40 16.12
CA ALA A 401 9.53 -9.26 17.49
C ALA A 401 10.51 -8.60 18.48
N SER A 402 11.82 -8.66 18.22
CA SER A 402 12.88 -8.16 19.11
C SER A 402 12.94 -6.64 19.21
N TYR A 403 12.62 -5.91 18.14
CA TYR A 403 12.62 -4.44 18.09
C TYR A 403 11.35 -3.85 17.47
N ARG A 404 10.30 -4.66 17.31
CA ARG A 404 8.97 -4.24 16.83
C ARG A 404 8.43 -3.06 17.64
N GLY A 405 8.60 -3.07 18.98
CA GLY A 405 8.09 -2.02 19.85
C GLY A 405 8.76 -0.66 19.57
N ALA A 406 10.08 -0.65 19.40
CA ALA A 406 10.83 0.55 19.06
C ALA A 406 10.38 1.16 17.72
N LEU A 407 10.20 0.34 16.68
CA LEU A 407 9.78 0.82 15.36
C LEU A 407 8.34 1.35 15.36
N LEU A 408 7.44 0.71 16.09
CA LEU A 408 6.06 1.19 16.25
C LEU A 408 6.02 2.49 17.06
N THR A 409 6.88 2.62 18.07
CA THR A 409 7.00 3.85 18.86
C THR A 409 7.51 5.03 18.03
N LEU A 410 8.42 4.77 17.08
CA LEU A 410 8.92 5.79 16.16
C LEU A 410 7.79 6.46 15.35
N GLN A 411 6.72 5.73 15.02
CA GLN A 411 5.54 6.31 14.35
C GLN A 411 4.89 7.40 15.21
N GLY A 412 4.75 7.13 16.51
CA GLY A 412 4.26 8.11 17.48
C GLY A 412 5.17 9.34 17.56
N THR A 413 6.49 9.16 17.61
CA THR A 413 7.46 10.28 17.58
C THR A 413 7.32 11.13 16.32
N VAL A 414 7.19 10.48 15.15
CA VAL A 414 7.05 11.16 13.86
C VAL A 414 5.72 11.91 13.75
N THR A 415 4.67 11.43 14.42
CA THR A 415 3.42 12.19 14.58
C THR A 415 3.71 13.54 15.22
N ILE A 416 4.45 13.56 16.32
CA ILE A 416 4.73 14.80 17.05
C ILE A 416 5.68 15.70 16.26
N LEU A 417 6.61 15.11 15.51
CA LEU A 417 7.42 15.85 14.55
C LEU A 417 6.53 16.58 13.52
N GLY A 418 5.49 15.93 13.01
CA GLY A 418 4.49 16.55 12.14
C GLY A 418 3.80 17.75 12.79
N VAL A 419 3.40 17.63 14.05
CA VAL A 419 2.80 18.71 14.85
C VAL A 419 3.78 19.89 14.97
N VAL A 420 5.04 19.62 15.31
CA VAL A 420 6.09 20.65 15.44
C VAL A 420 6.36 21.35 14.11
N ILE A 421 6.43 20.59 13.00
CA ILE A 421 6.61 21.18 11.66
C ILE A 421 5.47 22.16 11.33
N ALA A 422 4.22 21.79 11.65
CA ALA A 422 3.07 22.66 11.46
C ALA A 422 3.16 23.94 12.32
N TYR A 423 3.49 23.80 13.60
CA TYR A 423 3.64 24.93 14.53
C TYR A 423 4.77 25.89 14.12
N CYS A 424 5.91 25.35 13.68
CA CYS A 424 7.09 26.12 13.32
C CYS A 424 7.12 26.57 11.85
N ARG A 425 6.10 26.24 11.04
CA ARG A 425 6.01 26.51 9.59
C ARG A 425 7.28 26.12 8.82
N LEU A 426 7.90 25.01 9.21
CA LEU A 426 9.14 24.53 8.57
C LEU A 426 8.84 23.90 7.21
N ARG A 427 9.74 24.09 6.24
CA ARG A 427 9.61 23.49 4.90
C ARG A 427 9.67 21.96 5.02
N HIS A 428 8.62 21.28 4.55
CA HIS A 428 8.58 19.81 4.53
C HIS A 428 9.68 19.24 3.64
N PRO A 429 10.38 18.17 4.06
CA PRO A 429 11.25 17.42 3.16
C PRO A 429 10.43 16.73 2.05
N PRO A 430 10.99 16.53 0.85
CA PRO A 430 10.41 15.61 -0.12
C PRO A 430 10.53 14.16 0.38
N HIS A 431 9.47 13.36 0.24
CA HIS A 431 9.41 12.00 0.79
C HIS A 431 9.16 10.94 -0.30
N PRO A 432 9.79 9.75 -0.19
CA PRO A 432 9.60 8.69 -1.14
C PRO A 432 8.17 8.11 -1.04
N PRO A 433 7.51 7.79 -2.17
CA PRO A 433 6.19 7.20 -2.16
C PRO A 433 6.20 5.78 -1.55
N VAL A 434 5.10 5.39 -0.90
CA VAL A 434 4.81 4.01 -0.42
C VAL A 434 4.76 2.99 -1.58
N VAL A 435 4.74 3.49 -2.82
CA VAL A 435 4.72 2.71 -4.04
C VAL A 435 6.04 1.93 -4.17
N GLY A 436 5.96 0.60 -4.12
CA GLY A 436 7.11 -0.30 -4.27
C GLY A 436 7.43 -1.19 -3.05
N LEU A 437 6.75 -1.00 -1.92
CA LEU A 437 6.94 -1.87 -0.75
C LEU A 437 6.19 -3.21 -0.85
N PRO A 438 6.63 -4.26 -0.11
CA PRO A 438 5.94 -5.55 -0.11
C PRO A 438 4.63 -5.50 0.67
N GLU A 439 3.72 -6.43 0.39
CA GLU A 439 2.57 -6.69 1.27
C GLU A 439 3.01 -7.53 2.47
N THR A 440 2.23 -7.55 3.55
CA THR A 440 2.63 -8.29 4.76
C THR A 440 2.63 -9.80 4.53
N PRO A 441 3.61 -10.54 5.06
CA PRO A 441 3.68 -11.98 4.86
C PRO A 441 2.47 -12.71 5.45
N ARG A 442 1.91 -12.20 6.56
CA ARG A 442 0.72 -12.75 7.21
C ARG A 442 -0.52 -12.63 6.31
N TRP A 443 -0.72 -11.47 5.68
CA TRP A 443 -1.83 -11.28 4.75
C TRP A 443 -1.70 -12.16 3.51
N LEU A 444 -0.47 -12.32 2.99
CA LEU A 444 -0.18 -13.18 1.84
C LEU A 444 -0.49 -14.65 2.15
N VAL A 445 -0.05 -15.18 3.31
CA VAL A 445 -0.39 -16.55 3.73
C VAL A 445 -1.91 -16.72 3.92
N GLN A 446 -2.59 -15.73 4.49
CA GLN A 446 -4.04 -15.77 4.68
C GLN A 446 -4.84 -15.80 3.36
N HIS A 447 -4.24 -15.37 2.25
CA HIS A 447 -4.82 -15.38 0.91
C HIS A 447 -4.21 -16.47 0.02
N ASP A 448 -3.66 -17.53 0.61
CA ASP A 448 -3.07 -18.69 -0.08
C ASP A 448 -1.87 -18.36 -1.01
N ARG A 449 -1.21 -17.22 -0.79
CA ARG A 449 -0.04 -16.74 -1.58
C ARG A 449 1.28 -17.05 -0.89
N HIS A 450 1.54 -18.34 -0.66
CA HIS A 450 2.66 -18.82 0.15
C HIS A 450 4.05 -18.51 -0.43
N GLU A 451 4.22 -18.64 -1.75
CA GLU A 451 5.50 -18.35 -2.42
C GLU A 451 5.91 -16.87 -2.26
N GLU A 452 4.94 -15.97 -2.35
CA GLU A 452 5.19 -14.54 -2.18
C GLU A 452 5.45 -14.19 -0.71
N ALA A 453 4.71 -14.81 0.21
CA ALA A 453 4.98 -14.67 1.64
C ALA A 453 6.41 -15.10 1.98
N ARG A 454 6.86 -16.23 1.41
CA ARG A 454 8.23 -16.75 1.57
C ARG A 454 9.27 -15.76 1.05
N ALA A 455 9.05 -15.18 -0.12
CA ALA A 455 9.93 -14.16 -0.68
C ALA A 455 10.02 -12.91 0.21
N VAL A 456 8.90 -12.47 0.80
CA VAL A 456 8.89 -11.31 1.70
C VAL A 456 9.60 -11.62 3.02
N VAL A 457 9.37 -12.80 3.63
CA VAL A 457 10.08 -13.20 4.86
C VAL A 457 11.59 -13.31 4.62
N ALA A 458 11.99 -13.97 3.53
CA ALA A 458 13.40 -14.07 3.13
C ALA A 458 14.05 -12.70 2.95
N ALA A 459 13.30 -11.73 2.39
CA ALA A 459 13.77 -10.37 2.22
C ALA A 459 13.88 -9.58 3.53
N ILE A 460 12.93 -9.74 4.44
CA ILE A 460 12.95 -9.07 5.76
C ILE A 460 14.13 -9.60 6.59
N GLU A 461 14.37 -10.90 6.58
CA GLU A 461 15.44 -11.57 7.33
C GLU A 461 16.81 -11.50 6.66
N ASP A 462 16.90 -11.03 5.40
CA ASP A 462 18.11 -11.02 4.56
C ASP A 462 18.72 -12.41 4.37
N ARG A 463 17.87 -13.39 4.05
CA ARG A 463 18.24 -14.80 3.89
C ARG A 463 17.82 -15.37 2.53
N PRO A 464 18.45 -16.46 2.07
CA PRO A 464 17.98 -17.22 0.90
C PRO A 464 16.56 -17.78 1.11
N LEU A 465 15.84 -18.03 0.02
CA LEU A 465 14.48 -18.60 0.04
C LEU A 465 14.45 -19.99 0.70
N ASP A 466 15.53 -20.75 0.59
CA ASP A 466 15.64 -22.13 1.06
C ASP A 466 16.16 -22.23 2.51
N ASP A 467 16.40 -21.10 3.17
CA ASP A 467 16.90 -21.10 4.55
C ASP A 467 15.87 -21.76 5.51
N PRO A 468 16.30 -22.68 6.40
CA PRO A 468 15.42 -23.35 7.35
C PRO A 468 14.62 -22.39 8.25
N LEU A 469 15.19 -21.22 8.60
CA LEU A 469 14.51 -20.22 9.41
C LEU A 469 13.33 -19.59 8.64
N VAL A 470 13.49 -19.36 7.33
CA VAL A 470 12.40 -18.83 6.48
C VAL A 470 11.27 -19.85 6.38
N SER A 471 11.60 -21.13 6.17
CA SER A 471 10.63 -22.24 6.19
C SER A 471 9.88 -22.31 7.52
N LYS A 472 10.62 -22.23 8.64
CA LYS A 472 10.05 -22.27 9.99
C LYS A 472 9.07 -21.13 10.23
N THR A 473 9.45 -19.90 9.89
CA THR A 473 8.58 -18.72 10.08
C THR A 473 7.30 -18.81 9.26
N ILE A 474 7.39 -19.25 7.99
CA ILE A 474 6.20 -19.43 7.14
C ILE A 474 5.29 -20.53 7.69
N LEU A 475 5.87 -21.66 8.12
CA LEU A 475 5.10 -22.76 8.68
C LEU A 475 4.42 -22.37 9.99
N ASP A 476 5.08 -21.60 10.84
CA ASP A 476 4.50 -21.09 12.10
C ASP A 476 3.29 -20.17 11.83
N ILE A 477 3.42 -19.27 10.84
CA ILE A 477 2.31 -18.41 10.38
C ILE A 477 1.15 -19.25 9.81
N GLN A 478 1.46 -20.28 9.00
CA GLN A 478 0.46 -21.17 8.40
C GLN A 478 -0.32 -21.93 9.47
N VAL A 479 0.39 -22.57 10.41
CA VAL A 479 -0.24 -23.35 11.48
C VAL A 479 -1.13 -22.45 12.35
N GLY A 480 -0.64 -21.27 12.76
CA GLY A 480 -1.45 -20.33 13.53
C GLY A 480 -2.72 -19.89 12.79
N LEU A 481 -2.62 -19.63 11.48
CA LEU A 481 -3.77 -19.28 10.64
C LEU A 481 -4.75 -20.44 10.45
N GLU A 482 -4.28 -21.66 10.24
CA GLU A 482 -5.11 -22.86 10.12
C GLU A 482 -5.94 -23.07 11.40
N GLU A 483 -5.31 -22.92 12.58
CA GLU A 483 -6.01 -23.00 13.86
C GLU A 483 -7.09 -21.94 14.01
N GLU A 484 -6.79 -20.69 13.63
CA GLU A 484 -7.76 -19.60 13.63
C GLU A 484 -8.90 -19.80 12.59
N GLN A 485 -8.67 -20.57 11.52
CA GLN A 485 -9.63 -20.81 10.45
C GLN A 485 -10.47 -22.08 10.62
N LYS A 486 -10.15 -22.98 11.57
CA LYS A 486 -10.96 -24.18 11.91
C LYS A 486 -12.46 -23.86 12.13
N GLY A 487 -12.78 -22.65 12.59
CA GLY A 487 -14.15 -22.17 12.81
C GLY A 487 -14.94 -21.74 11.54
N GLY A 488 -14.35 -21.85 10.34
CA GLY A 488 -14.96 -21.43 9.07
C GLY A 488 -14.78 -19.93 8.76
N PRO A 489 -15.57 -19.35 7.83
CA PRO A 489 -15.42 -17.95 7.43
C PRO A 489 -15.75 -16.97 8.57
N PHE A 490 -15.17 -15.77 8.53
CA PHE A 490 -15.37 -14.72 9.54
C PHE A 490 -16.86 -14.41 9.77
N ARG A 491 -17.31 -14.46 11.02
CA ARG A 491 -18.65 -14.04 11.42
C ARG A 491 -18.56 -12.85 12.36
N PHE A 492 -19.26 -11.74 12.06
CA PHE A 492 -19.25 -10.54 12.90
C PHE A 492 -19.48 -10.81 14.40
N LYS A 493 -20.38 -11.75 14.71
CA LYS A 493 -20.69 -12.16 16.10
C LYS A 493 -19.46 -12.71 16.84
N GLU A 494 -18.47 -13.27 16.15
CA GLU A 494 -17.27 -13.87 16.77
C GLU A 494 -16.43 -12.84 17.53
N LEU A 495 -16.46 -11.57 17.14
CA LEU A 495 -15.79 -10.48 17.86
C LEU A 495 -16.35 -10.26 19.27
N PHE A 496 -17.62 -10.63 19.48
CA PHE A 496 -18.32 -10.43 20.74
C PHE A 496 -18.42 -11.71 21.58
N THR A 497 -17.62 -12.74 21.26
CA THR A 497 -17.64 -14.02 21.96
C THR A 497 -16.51 -14.16 22.98
N TRP A 498 -16.81 -14.83 24.09
CA TRP A 498 -15.84 -15.34 25.08
C TRP A 498 -15.29 -16.73 24.68
N GLY A 499 -15.04 -16.95 23.38
CA GLY A 499 -14.48 -18.22 22.90
C GLY A 499 -13.06 -18.49 23.41
N GLU A 500 -12.46 -19.58 22.95
CA GLU A 500 -11.11 -20.03 23.33
C GLU A 500 -10.03 -18.96 23.13
N VAL A 501 -10.13 -18.19 22.04
CA VAL A 501 -9.23 -17.06 21.71
C VAL A 501 -9.58 -15.75 22.43
N GLN A 502 -10.68 -15.72 23.19
CA GLN A 502 -11.21 -14.58 23.95
C GLN A 502 -11.36 -13.26 23.17
N ASN A 503 -11.96 -13.30 21.98
CA ASN A 503 -12.09 -12.13 21.11
C ASN A 503 -12.80 -10.94 21.78
N LEU A 504 -13.84 -11.16 22.59
CA LEU A 504 -14.51 -10.05 23.30
C LEU A 504 -13.56 -9.36 24.30
N ARG A 505 -12.71 -10.11 24.99
CA ARG A 505 -11.73 -9.53 25.92
C ARG A 505 -10.71 -8.67 25.18
N ARG A 506 -10.19 -9.17 24.05
CA ARG A 506 -9.26 -8.40 23.19
C ARG A 506 -9.91 -7.14 22.65
N LEU A 507 -11.17 -7.23 22.24
CA LEU A 507 -11.96 -6.09 21.79
C LEU A 507 -12.11 -5.04 22.90
N LEU A 508 -12.46 -5.47 24.12
CA LEU A 508 -12.58 -4.55 25.26
C LEU A 508 -11.25 -3.86 25.57
N ILE A 509 -10.15 -4.60 25.66
CA ILE A 509 -8.81 -4.05 25.90
C ILE A 509 -8.40 -3.05 24.80
N THR A 510 -8.70 -3.41 23.54
CA THR A 510 -8.49 -2.57 22.35
C THR A 510 -9.26 -1.26 22.44
N ILE A 511 -10.52 -1.29 22.84
CA ILE A 511 -11.34 -0.07 22.96
C ILE A 511 -10.87 0.75 24.17
N THR A 512 -10.64 0.12 25.32
CA THR A 512 -10.32 0.84 26.55
C THR A 512 -8.94 1.49 26.51
N ILE A 513 -7.97 0.94 25.75
CA ILE A 513 -6.65 1.59 25.62
C ILE A 513 -6.72 2.88 24.80
N GLU A 514 -7.53 2.88 23.73
CA GLU A 514 -7.74 4.04 22.87
C GLU A 514 -8.55 5.13 23.60
N LEU A 515 -9.59 4.73 24.33
CA LEU A 515 -10.29 5.64 25.24
C LEU A 515 -9.34 6.20 26.30
N GLY A 516 -8.55 5.33 26.94
CA GLY A 516 -7.57 5.71 27.95
C GLY A 516 -6.60 6.77 27.45
N GLN A 517 -6.10 6.64 26.22
CA GLN A 517 -5.24 7.62 25.57
C GLN A 517 -5.88 9.01 25.55
N GLN A 518 -7.10 9.13 25.04
CA GLN A 518 -7.76 10.42 24.86
C GLN A 518 -8.22 11.04 26.19
N PHE A 519 -8.68 10.19 27.11
CA PHE A 519 -9.09 10.59 28.45
C PHE A 519 -7.93 10.76 29.44
N THR A 520 -6.68 10.70 28.97
CA THR A 520 -5.53 11.18 29.77
C THR A 520 -5.53 12.70 29.93
N GLY A 521 -6.18 13.45 29.02
CA GLY A 521 -6.21 14.91 29.00
C GLY A 521 -5.20 15.58 28.05
N SER A 522 -4.48 14.81 27.23
CA SER A 522 -3.49 15.35 26.28
C SER A 522 -4.08 16.30 25.24
N ASN A 523 -5.29 16.01 24.73
CA ASN A 523 -5.92 16.84 23.69
C ASN A 523 -6.24 18.24 24.18
N ILE A 524 -6.54 18.40 25.47
CA ILE A 524 -6.76 19.74 26.04
C ILE A 524 -5.51 20.59 25.87
N ILE A 525 -4.35 20.00 26.16
CA ILE A 525 -3.06 20.67 26.07
C ILE A 525 -2.67 20.90 24.61
N ASN A 526 -2.83 19.89 23.74
CA ASN A 526 -2.40 19.97 22.34
C ASN A 526 -3.25 20.92 21.49
N TYR A 527 -4.57 21.00 21.73
CA TYR A 527 -5.47 21.84 20.94
C TYR A 527 -5.71 23.22 21.57
N TYR A 528 -5.77 23.29 22.90
CA TYR A 528 -6.14 24.52 23.62
C TYR A 528 -5.00 25.08 24.48
N GLY A 529 -3.76 24.60 24.33
CA GLY A 529 -2.59 25.04 25.10
C GLY A 529 -2.46 26.57 25.24
N PRO A 530 -2.36 27.32 24.13
CA PRO A 530 -2.26 28.78 24.18
C PRO A 530 -3.47 29.45 24.86
N VAL A 531 -4.69 29.01 24.54
CA VAL A 531 -5.93 29.55 25.11
C VAL A 531 -5.96 29.31 26.62
N MET A 532 -5.54 28.13 27.07
CA MET A 532 -5.45 27.76 28.48
C MET A 532 -4.42 28.62 29.24
N PHE A 533 -3.26 28.89 28.65
CA PHE A 533 -2.28 29.81 29.26
C PHE A 533 -2.82 31.25 29.36
N GLN A 534 -3.58 31.69 28.37
CA GLN A 534 -4.13 33.05 28.36
C GLN A 534 -5.33 33.20 29.31
N GLU A 535 -6.37 32.38 29.13
CA GLU A 535 -7.66 32.54 29.79
C GLU A 535 -7.70 31.92 31.19
N THR A 536 -7.05 30.77 31.39
CA THR A 536 -7.05 30.09 32.70
C THR A 536 -5.89 30.53 33.58
N MET A 537 -4.72 30.80 32.99
CA MET A 537 -3.52 31.18 33.74
C MET A 537 -3.22 32.70 33.75
N GLY A 538 -3.98 33.49 32.98
CA GLY A 538 -3.86 34.95 32.95
C GLY A 538 -2.55 35.46 32.33
N MET A 539 -1.88 34.66 31.51
CA MET A 539 -0.63 35.03 30.86
C MET A 539 -0.88 35.93 29.65
N ASP A 540 0.08 36.79 29.33
CA ASP A 540 0.04 37.58 28.10
C ASP A 540 0.00 36.69 26.86
N ARG A 541 -0.72 37.13 25.82
CA ARG A 541 -0.90 36.37 24.57
C ARG A 541 0.42 35.96 23.92
N ASN A 542 1.43 36.85 23.92
CA ASN A 542 2.71 36.54 23.29
C ASN A 542 3.43 35.41 24.04
N LEU A 543 3.40 35.46 25.37
CA LEU A 543 3.98 34.43 26.22
C LEU A 543 3.23 33.10 26.06
N ALA A 544 1.90 33.12 26.06
CA ALA A 544 1.06 31.95 25.87
C ALA A 544 1.35 31.23 24.53
N MET A 545 1.53 31.99 23.44
CA MET A 545 1.88 31.43 22.13
C MET A 545 3.29 30.83 22.11
N ILE A 546 4.28 31.49 22.73
CA ILE A 546 5.65 30.97 22.84
C ILE A 546 5.65 29.66 23.65
N LEU A 547 4.99 29.64 24.79
CA LEU A 547 4.84 28.44 25.62
C LEU A 547 4.11 27.33 24.88
N GLY A 548 3.10 27.67 24.07
CA GLY A 548 2.40 26.75 23.18
C GLY A 548 3.28 26.15 22.08
N GLY A 549 4.34 26.81 21.64
CA GLY A 549 5.36 26.22 20.76
C GLY A 549 6.34 25.34 21.54
N CYS A 550 6.86 25.85 22.67
CA CYS A 550 7.84 25.15 23.50
C CYS A 550 7.31 23.82 24.04
N ILE A 551 6.03 23.77 24.41
CA ILE A 551 5.39 22.54 24.91
C ILE A 551 5.37 21.43 23.86
N GLN A 552 5.19 21.75 22.57
CA GLN A 552 5.24 20.77 21.49
C GLN A 552 6.67 20.27 21.24
N CYS A 553 7.68 21.14 21.40
CA CYS A 553 9.08 20.73 21.37
C CYS A 553 9.42 19.78 22.53
N THR A 554 8.95 20.08 23.75
CA THR A 554 9.10 19.18 24.90
C THR A 554 8.39 17.85 24.66
N TYR A 555 7.23 17.89 24.03
CA TYR A 555 6.49 16.69 23.68
C TYR A 555 7.25 15.83 22.67
N LEU A 556 7.90 16.45 21.67
CA LEU A 556 8.76 15.73 20.71
C LEU A 556 9.92 15.02 21.44
N VAL A 557 10.57 15.68 22.38
CA VAL A 557 11.63 15.07 23.21
C VAL A 557 11.07 13.90 24.02
N GLY A 558 9.94 14.08 24.68
CA GLY A 558 9.25 13.03 25.44
C GLY A 558 8.90 11.81 24.60
N SER A 559 8.45 12.03 23.36
CA SER A 559 8.08 10.98 22.42
C SER A 559 9.26 10.21 21.82
N ALA A 560 10.49 10.74 21.87
CA ALA A 560 11.68 10.06 21.39
C ALA A 560 12.28 9.08 22.43
N ILE A 561 12.09 9.35 23.71
CA ILE A 561 12.55 8.50 24.83
C ILE A 561 12.06 7.04 24.69
N PRO A 562 10.77 6.75 24.46
CA PRO A 562 10.28 5.37 24.46
C PRO A 562 10.81 4.53 23.30
N VAL A 563 11.35 5.12 22.22
CA VAL A 563 12.02 4.36 21.16
C VAL A 563 13.16 3.51 21.74
N PHE A 564 13.84 3.97 22.78
CA PHE A 564 14.91 3.24 23.47
C PHE A 564 14.43 2.41 24.66
N LEU A 565 13.28 2.75 25.24
CA LEU A 565 12.79 2.13 26.48
C LEU A 565 11.76 1.03 26.26
N MET A 566 11.02 1.05 25.14
CA MET A 566 9.83 0.23 24.93
C MET A 566 10.13 -1.27 24.99
N ASP A 567 11.17 -1.71 24.27
CA ASP A 567 11.59 -3.11 24.27
C ASP A 567 12.49 -3.44 25.49
N ARG A 568 12.87 -2.46 26.33
CA ARG A 568 13.62 -2.70 27.57
C ARG A 568 12.70 -2.89 28.78
N PHE A 569 11.71 -2.02 28.99
CA PHE A 569 10.84 -2.04 30.18
C PHE A 569 9.47 -2.69 29.96
N GLY A 570 9.05 -2.86 28.72
CA GLY A 570 7.74 -3.43 28.38
C GLY A 570 6.63 -2.38 28.36
N ARG A 571 5.49 -2.75 27.75
CA ARG A 571 4.37 -1.83 27.48
C ARG A 571 3.59 -1.54 28.76
N ARG A 572 3.35 -2.58 29.58
CA ARG A 572 2.54 -2.50 30.79
C ARG A 572 3.20 -1.63 31.86
N THR A 573 4.49 -1.83 32.10
CA THR A 573 5.27 -1.06 33.10
C THR A 573 5.27 0.42 32.76
N LEU A 574 5.48 0.76 31.49
CA LEU A 574 5.53 2.15 31.04
C LEU A 574 4.16 2.84 31.14
N LEU A 575 3.07 2.16 30.78
CA LEU A 575 1.72 2.70 30.97
C LEU A 575 1.41 2.99 32.45
N ILE A 576 1.79 2.10 33.38
CA ILE A 576 1.55 2.29 34.82
C ILE A 576 2.35 3.48 35.36
N ILE A 577 3.65 3.53 35.10
CA ILE A 577 4.54 4.61 35.58
C ILE A 577 4.08 5.96 35.01
N CYS A 578 3.76 6.00 33.71
CA CYS A 578 3.32 7.22 33.07
C CYS A 578 1.95 7.65 33.61
N SER A 579 0.98 6.75 33.81
CA SER A 579 -0.32 7.10 34.42
C SER A 579 -0.17 7.73 35.81
N ALA A 580 0.75 7.21 36.63
CA ALA A 580 1.07 7.80 37.92
C ALA A 580 1.70 9.20 37.78
N GLY A 581 2.61 9.38 36.83
CA GLY A 581 3.20 10.68 36.51
C GLY A 581 2.17 11.70 36.02
N LEU A 582 1.27 11.30 35.11
CA LEU A 582 0.20 12.15 34.60
C LEU A 582 -0.79 12.56 35.70
N CYS A 583 -1.18 11.61 36.55
CA CYS A 583 -2.01 11.87 37.72
C CYS A 583 -1.36 12.91 38.64
N LEU A 584 -0.08 12.71 39.01
CA LEU A 584 0.65 13.65 39.85
C LEU A 584 0.70 15.05 39.22
N CYS A 585 0.98 15.15 37.91
CA CYS A 585 1.03 16.43 37.21
C CYS A 585 -0.31 17.16 37.29
N PHE A 586 -1.43 16.49 37.02
CA PHE A 586 -2.74 17.15 37.09
C PHE A 586 -3.25 17.43 38.49
N VAL A 587 -2.87 16.64 39.49
CA VAL A 587 -3.09 17.00 40.90
C VAL A 587 -2.34 18.30 41.23
N MET A 588 -1.06 18.40 40.85
CA MET A 588 -0.25 19.60 41.10
C MET A 588 -0.77 20.82 40.33
N VAL A 589 -1.13 20.68 39.05
CA VAL A 589 -1.75 21.75 38.26
C VAL A 589 -3.04 22.22 38.91
N SER A 590 -3.91 21.30 39.36
CA SER A 590 -5.16 21.66 40.03
C SER A 590 -4.92 22.44 41.33
N ILE A 591 -3.98 21.99 42.16
CA ILE A 591 -3.63 22.66 43.43
C ILE A 591 -3.07 24.05 43.15
N LEU A 592 -2.09 24.17 42.25
CA LEU A 592 -1.42 25.43 41.98
C LEU A 592 -2.36 26.48 41.37
N LEU A 593 -3.23 26.07 40.44
CA LEU A 593 -4.22 26.97 39.84
C LEU A 593 -5.33 27.35 40.83
N SER A 594 -5.65 26.51 41.82
CA SER A 594 -6.65 26.85 42.86
C SER A 594 -6.22 28.03 43.75
N LEU A 595 -4.90 28.29 43.85
CA LEU A 595 -4.35 29.37 44.66
C LEU A 595 -4.48 30.75 44.01
N ASN A 596 -4.82 30.80 42.71
CA ASN A 596 -5.05 32.03 41.93
C ASN A 596 -3.92 33.08 42.05
N ARG A 597 -2.66 32.61 41.99
CA ARG A 597 -1.45 33.45 42.00
C ARG A 597 -0.64 33.23 40.74
N MET A 598 -0.03 34.29 40.20
CA MET A 598 0.75 34.21 38.97
C MET A 598 2.00 33.32 39.12
N ASP A 599 2.68 33.36 40.28
CA ASP A 599 3.83 32.48 40.55
C ASP A 599 3.43 30.99 40.54
N CYS A 600 2.24 30.69 41.07
CA CYS A 600 1.68 29.34 41.04
C CYS A 600 1.27 28.93 39.62
N ALA A 601 0.80 29.86 38.79
CA ALA A 601 0.49 29.62 37.39
C ALA A 601 1.74 29.22 36.59
N TYR A 602 2.89 29.88 36.81
CA TYR A 602 4.16 29.43 36.23
C TYR A 602 4.58 28.04 36.71
N GLY A 603 4.36 27.74 37.99
CA GLY A 603 4.55 26.39 38.53
C GLY A 603 3.67 25.35 37.83
N ALA A 604 2.39 25.67 37.58
CA ALA A 604 1.46 24.81 36.86
C ALA A 604 1.92 24.57 35.42
N THR A 605 2.42 25.61 34.74
CA THR A 605 3.04 25.47 33.41
C THR A 605 4.20 24.48 33.42
N ALA A 606 5.09 24.52 34.42
CA ALA A 606 6.18 23.55 34.51
C ALA A 606 5.68 22.10 34.63
N PHE A 607 4.62 21.86 35.40
CA PHE A 607 3.99 20.52 35.49
C PHE A 607 3.30 20.10 34.19
N ILE A 608 2.76 21.03 33.40
CA ILE A 608 2.22 20.73 32.06
C ILE A 608 3.33 20.27 31.10
N PHE A 609 4.54 20.85 31.18
CA PHE A 609 5.69 20.39 30.40
C PHE A 609 6.13 18.98 30.81
N ILE A 610 6.18 18.72 32.12
CA ILE A 610 6.49 17.38 32.64
C ILE A 610 5.42 16.36 32.23
N PHE A 611 4.14 16.76 32.23
CA PHE A 611 3.02 15.95 31.75
C PHE A 611 3.27 15.46 30.32
N GLN A 612 3.70 16.34 29.41
CA GLN A 612 3.98 15.95 28.01
C GLN A 612 5.10 14.92 27.88
N ILE A 613 6.08 14.94 28.78
CA ILE A 613 7.15 13.93 28.80
C ILE A 613 6.57 12.58 29.21
N PHE A 614 5.82 12.49 30.31
CA PHE A 614 5.18 11.24 30.72
C PHE A 614 4.18 10.71 29.69
N TYR A 615 3.41 11.61 29.08
CA TYR A 615 2.45 11.25 28.04
C TYR A 615 3.17 10.69 26.82
N GLY A 616 4.23 11.38 26.36
CA GLY A 616 5.09 10.95 25.27
C GLY A 616 5.73 9.58 25.48
N VAL A 617 6.17 9.26 26.70
CA VAL A 617 6.86 8.00 27.03
C VAL A 617 5.92 6.80 27.06
N GLY A 618 4.68 6.96 27.50
CA GLY A 618 3.75 5.84 27.71
C GLY A 618 2.54 5.86 26.78
N TRP A 619 1.65 6.82 27.03
CA TRP A 619 0.31 6.85 26.43
C TRP A 619 0.27 7.35 25.00
N LEU A 620 1.31 7.99 24.49
CA LEU A 620 1.40 8.31 23.06
C LEU A 620 1.59 7.04 22.22
N PRO A 621 2.69 6.28 22.32
CA PRO A 621 2.97 5.22 21.36
C PRO A 621 2.16 3.95 21.59
N VAL A 622 1.95 3.54 22.85
CA VAL A 622 1.39 2.22 23.16
C VAL A 622 -0.03 2.01 22.60
N PRO A 623 -0.99 2.94 22.76
CA PRO A 623 -2.36 2.74 22.26
C PRO A 623 -2.44 2.52 20.75
N TRP A 624 -1.56 3.13 19.95
CA TRP A 624 -1.59 3.00 18.49
C TRP A 624 -1.25 1.60 18.00
N PHE A 625 -0.31 0.93 18.65
CA PHE A 625 0.18 -0.36 18.18
C PHE A 625 -0.22 -1.54 19.05
N TYR A 626 -0.62 -1.32 20.30
CA TYR A 626 -1.02 -2.40 21.19
C TYR A 626 -2.18 -3.23 20.61
N PRO A 627 -3.23 -2.64 20.00
CA PRO A 627 -4.26 -3.41 19.29
C PRO A 627 -3.72 -4.23 18.11
N ALA A 628 -2.68 -3.76 17.41
CA ALA A 628 -2.06 -4.51 16.34
C ALA A 628 -1.27 -5.74 16.88
N GLU A 629 -0.68 -5.62 18.07
CA GLU A 629 0.02 -6.73 18.74
C GLU A 629 -0.94 -7.73 19.39
N ILE A 630 -1.98 -7.28 20.11
CA ILE A 630 -2.84 -8.16 20.89
C ILE A 630 -3.87 -8.94 20.08
N ASN A 631 -4.12 -8.58 18.82
CA ASN A 631 -5.18 -9.18 18.03
C ASN A 631 -4.64 -10.29 17.11
N THR A 632 -5.40 -11.38 16.99
CA THR A 632 -5.04 -12.54 16.17
C THR A 632 -5.08 -12.19 14.69
N THR A 633 -4.37 -12.93 13.84
CA THR A 633 -4.20 -12.54 12.43
C THR A 633 -5.52 -12.44 11.67
N ARG A 634 -6.49 -13.31 11.99
CA ARG A 634 -7.85 -13.32 11.42
C ARG A 634 -8.64 -12.04 11.67
N VAL A 635 -8.50 -11.43 12.84
CA VAL A 635 -9.34 -10.29 13.29
C VAL A 635 -8.57 -8.98 13.43
N ARG A 636 -7.23 -9.00 13.27
CA ARG A 636 -6.33 -7.86 13.52
C ARG A 636 -6.76 -6.59 12.79
N THR A 637 -6.93 -6.64 11.46
CA THR A 637 -7.33 -5.47 10.66
C THR A 637 -8.64 -4.87 11.12
N ARG A 638 -9.62 -5.74 11.44
CA ARG A 638 -10.96 -5.35 11.87
C ARG A 638 -10.94 -4.74 13.27
N MET A 639 -10.21 -5.33 14.19
CA MET A 639 -10.09 -4.80 15.55
C MET A 639 -9.27 -3.51 15.58
N GLN A 640 -8.22 -3.36 14.76
CA GLN A 640 -7.50 -2.10 14.61
C GLN A 640 -8.39 -0.98 14.05
N ALA A 641 -9.24 -1.30 13.07
CA ALA A 641 -10.22 -0.35 12.55
C ALA A 641 -11.22 0.10 13.63
N ILE A 642 -11.67 -0.82 14.49
CA ILE A 642 -12.51 -0.48 15.65
C ILE A 642 -11.74 0.39 16.65
N ALA A 643 -10.47 0.06 16.93
CA ALA A 643 -9.59 0.82 17.81
C ALA A 643 -9.47 2.28 17.36
N SER A 644 -9.09 2.46 16.09
CA SER A 644 -8.96 3.77 15.47
C SER A 644 -10.27 4.55 15.47
N GLY A 645 -11.40 3.89 15.17
CA GLY A 645 -12.72 4.53 15.25
C GLY A 645 -13.06 5.05 16.65
N TRP A 646 -12.77 4.27 17.71
CA TRP A 646 -12.97 4.71 19.09
C TRP A 646 -11.99 5.81 19.52
N ASN A 647 -10.75 5.74 19.04
CA ASN A 647 -9.75 6.80 19.24
C ASN A 647 -10.28 8.15 18.74
N TRP A 648 -10.63 8.23 17.46
CA TRP A 648 -11.09 9.47 16.83
C TRP A 648 -12.43 9.96 17.40
N MET A 649 -13.32 9.05 17.77
CA MET A 649 -14.57 9.42 18.45
C MET A 649 -14.32 9.99 19.86
N ALA A 650 -13.32 9.49 20.58
CA ALA A 650 -12.93 10.03 21.88
C ALA A 650 -12.17 11.35 21.75
N VAL A 651 -11.35 11.54 20.71
CA VAL A 651 -10.76 12.84 20.36
C VAL A 651 -11.87 13.87 20.17
N PHE A 652 -12.85 13.56 19.32
CA PHE A 652 -14.02 14.41 19.06
C PHE A 652 -14.75 14.79 20.37
N ALA A 653 -15.03 13.80 21.22
CA ALA A 653 -15.74 14.03 22.48
C ALA A 653 -14.95 14.94 23.43
N VAL A 654 -13.65 14.68 23.64
CA VAL A 654 -12.81 15.49 24.52
C VAL A 654 -12.68 16.92 24.00
N VAL A 655 -12.40 17.10 22.70
CA VAL A 655 -12.27 18.43 22.09
C VAL A 655 -13.56 19.24 22.23
N LYS A 656 -14.73 18.61 22.07
CA LYS A 656 -16.04 19.30 22.25
C LYS A 656 -16.36 19.66 23.69
N ILE A 657 -16.03 18.80 24.64
CA ILE A 657 -16.36 19.02 26.06
C ILE A 657 -15.43 20.06 26.68
N THR A 658 -14.20 20.18 26.18
CA THR A 658 -13.14 20.98 26.80
C THR A 658 -13.48 22.47 26.99
N PRO A 659 -13.94 23.23 25.97
CA PRO A 659 -14.30 24.63 26.16
C PRO A 659 -15.41 24.82 27.20
N ILE A 660 -16.45 23.98 27.13
CA ILE A 660 -17.58 24.00 28.08
C ILE A 660 -17.08 23.76 29.51
N ALA A 661 -16.12 22.86 29.69
CA ALA A 661 -15.51 22.59 30.99
C ALA A 661 -14.71 23.79 31.50
N PHE A 662 -13.90 24.45 30.66
CA PHE A 662 -13.18 25.64 31.08
C PHE A 662 -14.10 26.80 31.47
N ASP A 663 -15.19 27.01 30.73
CA ASP A 663 -16.16 28.08 31.02
C ASP A 663 -16.89 27.87 32.36
N ASN A 664 -17.30 26.62 32.65
CA ASN A 664 -18.15 26.32 33.81
C ASN A 664 -17.38 25.93 35.06
N ILE A 665 -16.33 25.10 34.92
CA ILE A 665 -15.61 24.49 36.04
C ILE A 665 -14.13 24.90 36.13
N LYS A 666 -13.61 25.61 35.12
CA LYS A 666 -12.26 26.23 35.11
C LYS A 666 -11.17 25.21 35.47
N TRP A 667 -10.32 25.52 36.47
CA TRP A 667 -9.23 24.65 36.93
C TRP A 667 -9.70 23.28 37.45
N LYS A 668 -10.96 23.14 37.87
CA LYS A 668 -11.49 21.86 38.35
C LYS A 668 -11.57 20.81 37.22
N THR A 669 -11.47 21.24 35.96
CA THR A 669 -11.35 20.35 34.81
C THR A 669 -10.19 19.37 34.97
N PHE A 670 -9.02 19.84 35.45
CA PHE A 670 -7.84 18.99 35.63
C PHE A 670 -8.03 17.91 36.71
N VAL A 671 -8.91 18.13 37.69
CA VAL A 671 -9.24 17.13 38.72
C VAL A 671 -9.91 15.90 38.10
N ILE A 672 -10.78 16.11 37.11
CA ILE A 672 -11.44 15.00 36.39
C ILE A 672 -10.39 14.11 35.74
N PHE A 673 -9.44 14.70 35.02
CA PHE A 673 -8.37 13.95 34.36
C PHE A 673 -7.39 13.33 35.36
N ALA A 674 -7.11 13.98 36.50
CA ALA A 674 -6.32 13.37 37.56
C ALA A 674 -6.94 12.07 38.09
N VAL A 675 -8.26 12.08 38.34
CA VAL A 675 -9.01 10.89 38.78
C VAL A 675 -9.01 9.79 37.71
N LEU A 676 -9.22 10.17 36.44
CA LEU A 676 -9.17 9.21 35.33
C LEU A 676 -7.78 8.57 35.19
N ASN A 677 -6.71 9.35 35.23
CA ASN A 677 -5.34 8.84 35.21
C ASN A 677 -5.03 7.93 36.41
N ALA A 678 -5.56 8.24 37.60
CA ALA A 678 -5.47 7.36 38.75
C ALA A 678 -6.22 6.03 38.55
N ALA A 679 -7.40 6.06 37.89
CA ALA A 679 -8.18 4.87 37.57
C ALA A 679 -7.54 4.00 36.46
N PHE A 680 -6.75 4.58 35.57
CA PHE A 680 -6.03 3.83 34.54
C PHE A 680 -4.91 2.95 35.11
N ILE A 681 -4.34 3.30 36.28
CA ILE A 681 -3.32 2.49 36.96
C ILE A 681 -3.83 1.07 37.29
N PRO A 682 -4.91 0.88 38.08
CA PRO A 682 -5.44 -0.45 38.34
C PRO A 682 -5.97 -1.12 37.07
N MET A 683 -6.57 -0.36 36.14
CA MET A 683 -7.04 -0.90 34.86
C MET A 683 -5.90 -1.60 34.09
N VAL A 684 -4.76 -0.93 33.91
CA VAL A 684 -3.58 -1.50 33.24
C VAL A 684 -2.96 -2.62 34.08
N TYR A 685 -2.92 -2.47 35.40
CA TYR A 685 -2.36 -3.49 36.28
C TYR A 685 -3.14 -4.81 36.23
N PHE A 686 -4.47 -4.80 36.24
CA PHE A 686 -5.28 -6.02 36.33
C PHE A 686 -5.58 -6.67 34.97
N PHE A 687 -5.74 -5.89 33.90
CA PHE A 687 -6.33 -6.41 32.65
C PHE A 687 -5.37 -6.54 31.47
N TYR A 688 -4.25 -5.82 31.47
CA TYR A 688 -3.38 -5.70 30.30
C TYR A 688 -2.20 -6.68 30.36
N PRO A 689 -2.12 -7.68 29.44
CA PRO A 689 -0.98 -8.57 29.37
C PRO A 689 0.27 -7.88 28.76
N GLU A 690 1.45 -8.37 29.11
CA GLU A 690 2.71 -7.88 28.53
C GLU A 690 3.00 -8.60 27.20
N THR A 691 3.28 -7.83 26.15
CA THR A 691 3.50 -8.31 24.77
C THR A 691 4.98 -8.26 24.35
N LYS A 692 5.86 -7.72 25.21
CA LYS A 692 7.28 -7.51 24.90
C LYS A 692 8.01 -8.78 24.47
N GLY A 693 8.54 -8.75 23.24
CA GLY A 693 9.44 -9.77 22.70
C GLY A 693 8.77 -11.10 22.39
N LEU A 694 7.44 -11.12 22.27
CA LEU A 694 6.67 -12.26 21.82
C LEU A 694 6.36 -12.13 20.32
N GLU A 695 6.45 -13.25 19.61
CA GLU A 695 6.01 -13.35 18.21
C GLU A 695 4.48 -13.18 18.14
N LEU A 696 3.94 -12.75 17.00
CA LEU A 696 2.49 -12.48 16.90
C LEU A 696 1.67 -13.76 17.09
N GLU A 697 2.29 -14.89 16.77
CA GLU A 697 1.81 -16.25 16.82
C GLU A 697 1.79 -16.79 18.28
N ASP A 698 2.63 -16.26 19.17
CA ASP A 698 2.62 -16.57 20.62
C ASP A 698 1.54 -15.80 21.40
N ILE A 699 1.14 -14.62 20.93
CA ILE A 699 0.18 -13.75 21.63
C ILE A 699 -1.17 -14.44 21.91
N PRO A 700 -1.74 -15.26 21.00
CA PRO A 700 -2.89 -16.09 21.27
C PRO A 700 -2.85 -16.84 22.61
N LEU A 701 -1.69 -17.41 22.96
CA LEU A 701 -1.47 -18.21 24.17
C LEU A 701 -1.62 -17.41 25.48
N LEU A 702 -1.53 -16.07 25.43
CA LEU A 702 -1.79 -15.22 26.60
C LEU A 702 -3.28 -15.24 26.98
N PHE A 703 -4.17 -15.46 26.02
CA PHE A 703 -5.62 -15.37 26.23
C PHE A 703 -6.29 -16.75 26.40
N THR A 704 -5.65 -17.83 25.96
CA THR A 704 -6.16 -19.21 26.14
C THR A 704 -6.23 -19.63 27.61
N LYS A 705 -5.47 -18.98 28.52
CA LYS A 705 -5.49 -19.23 29.97
C LYS A 705 -6.83 -18.91 30.66
N GLY A 706 -7.81 -18.35 29.94
CA GLY A 706 -9.18 -18.18 30.44
C GLY A 706 -9.36 -17.04 31.45
N GLY A 707 -10.61 -16.60 31.66
CA GLY A 707 -10.96 -15.53 32.60
C GLY A 707 -10.63 -14.10 32.12
N ILE A 708 -10.96 -13.11 32.96
CA ILE A 708 -10.84 -11.67 32.65
C ILE A 708 -9.37 -11.19 32.80
N THR A 709 -8.57 -11.87 33.63
CA THR A 709 -7.18 -11.52 33.95
C THR A 709 -6.17 -12.61 33.55
N GLY A 710 -6.60 -13.66 32.85
CA GLY A 710 -5.71 -14.73 32.38
C GLY A 710 -4.59 -14.19 31.50
N GLY A 711 -3.36 -14.66 31.66
CA GLY A 711 -2.22 -14.16 30.89
C GLY A 711 -1.54 -12.91 31.43
N VAL A 712 -2.19 -12.16 32.34
CA VAL A 712 -1.68 -10.87 32.85
C VAL A 712 -0.59 -11.06 33.91
N TYR A 713 -0.80 -12.02 34.83
CA TYR A 713 0.15 -12.34 35.88
C TYR A 713 1.04 -13.50 35.46
N SER A 714 2.35 -13.38 35.68
CA SER A 714 3.30 -14.44 35.41
C SER A 714 3.11 -15.61 36.37
N SER A 715 3.28 -16.83 35.86
CA SER A 715 3.50 -18.01 36.70
C SER A 715 4.90 -17.95 37.34
N LYS A 716 5.17 -18.78 38.35
CA LYS A 716 6.51 -18.91 38.97
C LYS A 716 7.55 -19.12 37.86
N GLY A 717 8.42 -18.11 37.64
CA GLY A 717 9.38 -18.10 36.51
C GLY A 717 9.46 -16.79 35.72
N GLY A 718 8.52 -15.85 35.90
CA GLY A 718 8.70 -14.45 35.50
C GLY A 718 8.12 -14.02 34.14
N ARG A 719 7.73 -14.94 33.25
CA ARG A 719 6.94 -14.66 32.03
C ARG A 719 5.73 -15.58 31.92
N THR A 720 4.63 -15.08 31.35
CA THR A 720 3.38 -15.86 31.21
C THR A 720 3.39 -16.77 29.98
N VAL A 721 4.07 -16.36 28.91
CA VAL A 721 4.31 -17.10 27.66
C VAL A 721 5.77 -16.88 27.28
N MET A 722 6.44 -17.91 26.78
CA MET A 722 7.83 -17.84 26.32
C MET A 722 7.88 -17.52 24.82
N PRO A 723 8.87 -16.74 24.33
CA PRO A 723 9.02 -16.52 22.89
C PRO A 723 9.23 -17.84 22.14
N GLY A 724 8.50 -18.05 21.05
CA GLY A 724 8.52 -19.27 20.23
C GLY A 724 7.79 -20.47 20.88
N GLN A 725 6.96 -20.23 21.90
CA GLN A 725 6.21 -21.30 22.57
C GLN A 725 5.16 -21.91 21.64
N HIS A 726 4.53 -21.12 20.78
CA HIS A 726 3.59 -21.62 19.77
C HIS A 726 4.29 -22.61 18.82
N ALA A 727 5.46 -22.23 18.28
CA ALA A 727 6.24 -23.10 17.41
C ALA A 727 6.63 -24.44 18.07
N GLN A 728 6.91 -24.42 19.38
CA GLN A 728 7.21 -25.62 20.17
C GLN A 728 5.97 -26.51 20.40
N GLU A 729 4.85 -25.93 20.84
CA GLU A 729 3.60 -26.66 21.09
C GLU A 729 3.03 -27.27 19.80
N SER A 730 3.17 -26.56 18.69
CA SER A 730 2.72 -26.97 17.36
C SER A 730 3.68 -27.92 16.62
N ARG A 731 4.82 -28.28 17.26
CA ARG A 731 5.89 -29.14 16.71
C ARG A 731 6.36 -28.69 15.31
N VAL A 732 6.46 -27.37 15.12
CA VAL A 732 6.88 -26.77 13.85
C VAL A 732 8.28 -27.27 13.48
N ASP A 733 9.17 -27.40 14.47
CA ASP A 733 10.54 -27.88 14.27
C ASP A 733 10.60 -29.31 13.72
N GLU A 734 9.80 -30.25 14.24
CA GLU A 734 9.72 -31.64 13.75
C GLU A 734 9.16 -31.69 12.30
N LYS A 735 8.18 -30.83 11.98
CA LYS A 735 7.57 -30.77 10.65
C LYS A 735 8.53 -30.21 9.60
N VAL A 736 9.35 -29.21 9.95
CA VAL A 736 10.38 -28.66 9.05
C VAL A 736 11.47 -29.71 8.77
N GLU A 737 11.91 -30.45 9.78
CA GLU A 737 12.88 -31.55 9.61
C GLU A 737 12.34 -32.69 8.73
N GLY A 738 11.07 -33.07 8.90
CA GLY A 738 10.43 -34.10 8.06
C GLY A 738 10.26 -33.71 6.59
N VAL A 739 9.98 -32.42 6.32
CA VAL A 739 9.93 -31.91 4.93
C VAL A 739 11.33 -31.84 4.31
N ALA A 740 12.34 -31.44 5.07
CA ALA A 740 13.73 -31.44 4.60
C ALA A 740 14.21 -32.86 4.22
N GLN A 741 13.88 -33.87 5.04
CA GLN A 741 14.19 -35.28 4.76
C GLN A 741 13.46 -35.81 3.52
N GLN A 742 12.19 -35.46 3.30
CA GLN A 742 11.46 -35.88 2.10
C GLN A 742 12.01 -35.26 0.81
N VAL A 743 12.61 -34.07 0.87
CA VAL A 743 13.26 -33.43 -0.29
C VAL A 743 14.65 -34.03 -0.56
N GLU A 744 15.35 -34.50 0.48
CA GLU A 744 16.60 -35.26 0.34
C GLU A 744 16.38 -36.68 -0.20
N ASP A 745 15.28 -37.36 0.16
CA ASP A 745 14.96 -38.72 -0.33
C ASP A 745 14.44 -38.77 -1.79
N VAL A 746 14.09 -37.62 -2.37
CA VAL A 746 13.54 -37.49 -3.74
C VAL A 746 14.57 -36.98 -4.76
N ASN A 747 15.74 -36.53 -4.30
CA ASN A 747 16.91 -36.22 -5.14
C ASN A 747 17.94 -37.36 -5.11
#